data_AF-A0A2E1XJ72-F1
#
_entry.id   AF-A0A2E1XJ72-F1
#
_cell.length_a   1.000
_cell.length_b   1.000
_cell.length_c   1.000
_cell.angle_alpha   90.00
_cell.angle_beta   90.00
_cell.angle_gamma   90.00
#
_symmetry.space_group_name_H-M   'P 1'
#
loop_
_entity.id
_entity.type
_entity.pdbx_description
1 polymer ?
#
loop_
_entity_poly.entity_id
_entity_poly.type
_entity_poly.pdbx_seq_one_letter_code
_entity_poly.pdbx_strand_id
1 'polypeptide(L)'
;MKEKSDKKETAKKKKKAAAPKAPKAPPKTPKKAAKKTAKKAAPSPRKPSKKTAAQTETAAAEGPRKKAETQAHPHRSLYQDFDALSEYLTEVSGKSQEVLREFAVRNQDMRRYTGELPADPLNVGEAFQEMLKGLSIDPGAVMQRQFNLWGDYAKLMANQSRRMAGEEVRPTIEPAKGDKRFAHPAWNENPMLDFVKQSYLIFARWLETTIAQLEFEDEHEKKKAEFFTRQFIDAFAPSNFAMLNPEVIEATLESKGENLLKGLRNLLEDIDRGHGELAIRQADLDYFKLGENVATTPGKVVFQNEIFQLIQYSPTTETVAKTPMLIIPPWINKFYILDLQPQNSFIHWLVDQGRTVFVMSWVNPGPELRDKTFEDYIKQGLFEALGAVKQATGEEKADTIGYCIGGTMLSTALALMEKQGDHRVNSATFFTAQADFKESGDLLLFVDDDQLDAIEKQMDAAGGVLEGRAMATTFNMLRSNDLIWSFVIDNYLKGKDPARFDLLFWNSDATRMPKNVHLFYLREFYQHNRLAEGEMVMDNCRLDLSEVDVPIFMQAGETDHIAPHNSVYRTARLFASGDNDNVEFMLAGSGHIAGVINHPDKHKYHHSTNKRLPATLEEWKAGAERHPGSWWPYWIEWLNKVSPGKVPARQPGDGGLSIIEDAPGGYVKVKA
;
A
#
# COMPACT_ATOMS: atom_id res chain seq x y z
N MET A 1 -44.11 -47.96 36.77
CA MET A 1 -44.18 -48.29 38.22
C MET A 1 -43.36 -47.25 38.98
N LYS A 2 -43.83 -46.78 40.15
CA LYS A 2 -43.08 -46.22 41.32
C LYS A 2 -42.04 -45.09 41.09
N GLU A 3 -41.64 -44.23 42.04
CA GLU A 3 -42.12 -43.59 43.31
C GLU A 3 -41.06 -42.47 43.55
N LYS A 4 -41.29 -41.27 44.13
CA LYS A 4 -42.40 -40.57 44.83
C LYS A 4 -42.30 -39.05 44.51
N SER A 5 -43.32 -38.20 44.70
CA SER A 5 -43.68 -37.38 45.89
C SER A 5 -42.53 -36.53 46.49
N ASP A 6 -42.72 -35.28 46.95
CA ASP A 6 -43.92 -34.51 47.31
C ASP A 6 -43.80 -33.02 46.86
N LYS A 7 -44.90 -32.27 46.54
CA LYS A 7 -45.66 -31.32 47.41
C LYS A 7 -44.76 -30.37 48.24
N LYS A 8 -45.03 -29.07 48.45
CA LYS A 8 -46.25 -28.19 48.37
C LYS A 8 -45.77 -26.71 48.55
N GLU A 9 -46.49 -25.57 48.42
CA GLU A 9 -47.87 -25.20 48.01
C GLU A 9 -47.96 -23.67 47.67
N THR A 10 -49.08 -23.19 47.07
CA THR A 10 -49.74 -21.84 47.14
C THR A 10 -48.97 -20.49 47.15
N ALA A 11 -49.48 -19.36 46.63
CA ALA A 11 -50.71 -19.03 45.86
C ALA A 11 -50.49 -17.69 45.10
N LYS A 12 -50.87 -17.51 43.84
CA LYS A 12 -52.24 -17.29 43.28
C LYS A 12 -53.03 -16.08 43.86
N LYS A 13 -52.92 -14.92 43.20
CA LYS A 13 -54.02 -14.11 42.58
C LYS A 13 -53.37 -12.99 41.74
N LYS A 14 -53.65 -12.85 40.43
CA LYS A 14 -54.85 -12.33 39.72
C LYS A 14 -55.06 -10.80 39.91
N LYS A 15 -55.47 -10.00 38.90
CA LYS A 15 -55.43 -10.08 37.41
C LYS A 15 -56.03 -8.75 36.85
N LYS A 16 -55.87 -8.48 35.54
CA LYS A 16 -56.43 -7.36 34.72
C LYS A 16 -55.60 -6.05 34.78
N ALA A 17 -55.26 -5.31 33.71
CA ALA A 17 -55.69 -5.22 32.29
C ALA A 17 -57.02 -4.45 32.03
N ALA A 18 -57.18 -3.58 31.01
CA ALA A 18 -56.29 -3.24 29.89
C ALA A 18 -56.61 -1.87 29.24
N ALA A 19 -55.60 -1.28 28.57
CA ALA A 19 -55.72 -0.52 27.30
C ALA A 19 -56.53 0.83 27.31
N PRO A 20 -56.67 1.54 26.16
CA PRO A 20 -55.58 2.28 25.52
C PRO A 20 -55.97 3.71 25.07
N LYS A 21 -55.00 4.52 24.59
CA LYS A 21 -55.22 5.57 23.56
C LYS A 21 -53.92 6.16 22.98
N ALA A 22 -53.98 6.48 21.68
CA ALA A 22 -53.05 7.32 20.90
C ALA A 22 -53.93 8.24 20.01
N PRO A 23 -53.44 8.91 18.93
CA PRO A 23 -52.12 9.45 18.61
C PRO A 23 -52.17 10.98 18.34
N LYS A 24 -51.04 11.65 18.06
CA LYS A 24 -50.99 12.88 17.22
C LYS A 24 -49.69 12.98 16.42
N ALA A 25 -49.76 13.68 15.28
CA ALA A 25 -48.72 13.79 14.25
C ALA A 25 -48.33 15.28 14.00
N PRO A 26 -47.27 15.60 13.22
CA PRO A 26 -46.76 16.96 12.98
C PRO A 26 -47.61 17.69 11.89
N PRO A 27 -47.41 18.99 11.48
CA PRO A 27 -46.13 19.63 11.08
C PRO A 27 -45.97 21.13 11.42
N LYS A 28 -44.82 21.74 11.05
CA LYS A 28 -44.71 23.02 10.28
C LYS A 28 -43.29 23.58 10.09
N THR A 29 -42.86 23.62 8.84
CA THR A 29 -42.09 24.70 8.18
C THR A 29 -42.74 24.92 6.79
N PRO A 30 -42.42 25.96 5.98
CA PRO A 30 -41.43 27.03 6.13
C PRO A 30 -42.00 28.46 6.01
N LYS A 31 -41.14 29.49 6.13
CA LYS A 31 -41.36 30.82 5.53
C LYS A 31 -40.06 31.37 4.91
N LYS A 32 -40.16 31.89 3.69
CA LYS A 32 -39.12 32.67 3.00
C LYS A 32 -39.44 34.17 3.11
N ALA A 33 -38.51 35.00 3.57
CA ALA A 33 -38.40 36.46 3.36
C ALA A 33 -37.19 37.00 4.16
N ALA A 34 -36.39 37.97 3.71
CA ALA A 34 -36.26 38.58 2.38
C ALA A 34 -34.82 39.14 2.19
N LYS A 35 -34.48 39.53 0.97
CA LYS A 35 -33.17 40.13 0.62
C LYS A 35 -32.93 41.44 1.39
N LYS A 36 -31.69 41.66 1.85
CA LYS A 36 -31.11 43.01 1.93
C LYS A 36 -29.77 43.04 1.17
N THR A 37 -29.74 43.83 0.10
CA THR A 37 -28.53 44.13 -0.67
C THR A 37 -27.74 45.25 0.00
N ALA A 38 -26.44 45.05 0.25
CA ALA A 38 -25.50 46.15 0.45
C ALA A 38 -24.72 46.36 -0.86
N LYS A 39 -24.60 47.61 -1.33
CA LYS A 39 -23.88 47.97 -2.56
C LYS A 39 -22.43 48.36 -2.27
N LYS A 40 -21.60 48.20 -3.30
CA LYS A 40 -20.26 48.79 -3.51
C LYS A 40 -20.01 50.10 -2.75
N ALA A 41 -18.84 50.21 -2.14
CA ALA A 41 -18.22 51.49 -1.76
C ALA A 41 -16.72 51.50 -2.12
N ALA A 42 -16.38 52.25 -3.18
CA ALA A 42 -15.04 52.66 -3.62
C ALA A 42 -15.29 53.81 -4.62
N PRO A 43 -14.48 54.91 -4.66
CA PRO A 43 -13.11 54.77 -5.15
C PRO A 43 -12.03 55.79 -4.64
N SER A 44 -10.76 55.37 -4.72
CA SER A 44 -9.58 56.24 -5.02
C SER A 44 -9.16 57.30 -3.98
N PRO A 45 -7.97 57.97 -4.13
CA PRO A 45 -7.06 58.01 -5.29
C PRO A 45 -5.60 57.54 -5.09
N ARG A 46 -4.97 57.19 -6.23
CA ARG A 46 -3.51 57.02 -6.41
C ARG A 46 -2.81 58.36 -6.67
N LYS A 47 -1.50 58.44 -6.37
CA LYS A 47 -0.37 58.93 -7.22
C LYS A 47 0.91 59.13 -6.35
N PRO A 48 2.13 59.29 -6.92
CA PRO A 48 2.81 58.34 -7.81
C PRO A 48 4.32 58.15 -7.47
N SER A 49 4.99 57.15 -8.05
CA SER A 49 6.46 57.15 -8.21
C SER A 49 6.84 57.15 -9.70
N LYS A 50 8.01 57.72 -10.03
CA LYS A 50 8.42 58.05 -11.41
C LYS A 50 9.33 56.98 -12.02
N LYS A 51 9.30 56.88 -13.36
CA LYS A 51 10.40 56.32 -14.17
C LYS A 51 11.28 57.45 -14.72
N THR A 52 12.56 57.15 -14.84
CA THR A 52 13.57 57.77 -15.72
C THR A 52 14.40 56.56 -16.22
N ALA A 53 14.65 56.27 -17.51
CA ALA A 53 15.01 57.08 -18.67
C ALA A 53 16.44 57.67 -18.53
N ALA A 54 17.37 57.54 -19.49
CA ALA A 54 17.39 56.77 -20.75
C ALA A 54 18.87 56.57 -21.22
N GLN A 55 19.10 56.50 -22.54
CA GLN A 55 20.40 56.54 -23.27
C GLN A 55 21.15 55.17 -23.42
N THR A 56 21.67 54.76 -24.59
CA THR A 56 21.59 55.35 -25.97
C THR A 56 21.81 54.31 -27.10
N GLU A 57 21.20 54.59 -28.27
CA GLU A 57 21.69 54.43 -29.68
C GLU A 57 22.38 53.12 -30.17
N THR A 58 21.75 52.34 -31.08
CA THR A 58 21.85 52.30 -32.58
C THR A 58 23.09 51.54 -33.14
N ALA A 59 23.06 50.88 -34.33
CA ALA A 59 22.13 50.96 -35.46
C ALA A 59 21.88 49.62 -36.24
N ALA A 60 20.70 49.58 -36.88
CA ALA A 60 20.30 49.01 -38.18
C ALA A 60 21.04 47.83 -38.87
N ALA A 61 20.24 46.83 -39.28
CA ALA A 61 20.32 46.10 -40.56
C ALA A 61 18.90 45.56 -40.93
N GLU A 62 18.67 45.21 -42.20
CA GLU A 62 17.33 44.91 -42.75
C GLU A 62 16.92 43.42 -42.73
N GLY A 63 15.65 43.14 -43.01
CA GLY A 63 15.09 41.78 -43.06
C GLY A 63 15.43 40.98 -44.34
N PRO A 64 14.90 39.75 -44.47
CA PRO A 64 13.56 39.67 -45.05
C PRO A 64 12.59 38.70 -44.37
N ARG A 65 11.30 38.89 -44.64
CA ARG A 65 10.22 37.97 -44.22
C ARG A 65 10.39 36.59 -44.86
N LYS A 66 10.38 35.52 -44.05
CA LYS A 66 9.94 34.18 -44.49
C LYS A 66 8.64 33.83 -43.78
N LYS A 67 7.81 33.02 -44.44
CA LYS A 67 6.47 32.63 -43.95
C LYS A 67 6.58 31.78 -42.69
N ALA A 68 5.70 32.03 -41.73
CA ALA A 68 5.39 31.07 -40.67
C ALA A 68 4.32 30.08 -41.16
N GLU A 69 4.72 29.13 -41.99
CA GLU A 69 3.92 27.92 -42.27
C GLU A 69 4.22 26.90 -41.16
N THR A 70 3.77 27.20 -39.94
CA THR A 70 3.86 26.27 -38.80
C THR A 70 2.83 25.16 -38.97
N GLN A 71 3.22 24.05 -39.60
CA GLN A 71 2.38 22.87 -39.70
C GLN A 71 2.08 22.30 -38.30
N ALA A 72 0.87 21.76 -38.13
CA ALA A 72 0.37 21.25 -36.86
C ALA A 72 0.34 19.71 -36.81
N HIS A 73 0.31 19.17 -35.59
CA HIS A 73 0.12 17.74 -35.24
C HIS A 73 1.31 16.79 -35.49
N PRO A 74 2.26 16.65 -34.55
CA PRO A 74 3.26 15.57 -34.56
C PRO A 74 2.64 14.17 -34.43
N HIS A 75 1.63 14.01 -33.57
CA HIS A 75 1.08 12.69 -33.19
C HIS A 75 0.20 11.99 -34.26
N ARG A 76 0.04 12.58 -35.46
CA ARG A 76 -0.65 11.94 -36.59
C ARG A 76 0.15 10.78 -37.23
N SER A 77 1.44 10.64 -36.92
CA SER A 77 2.36 9.70 -37.57
C SER A 77 2.28 8.25 -37.09
N LEU A 78 1.68 8.00 -35.91
CA LEU A 78 1.93 6.81 -35.07
C LEU A 78 1.55 5.43 -35.69
N TYR A 79 0.84 5.43 -36.82
CA TYR A 79 0.47 4.23 -37.60
C TYR A 79 0.54 4.51 -39.12
N GLN A 80 1.44 5.40 -39.57
CA GLN A 80 1.63 5.66 -41.00
C GLN A 80 2.71 4.76 -41.61
N ASP A 81 3.79 4.50 -40.87
CA ASP A 81 4.90 3.62 -41.28
C ASP A 81 4.61 2.13 -40.96
N PHE A 82 3.43 1.63 -41.35
CA PHE A 82 3.02 0.23 -41.13
C PHE A 82 4.00 -0.78 -41.74
N ASP A 83 4.55 -0.47 -42.92
CA ASP A 83 5.50 -1.35 -43.61
C ASP A 83 6.81 -1.50 -42.80
N ALA A 84 7.35 -0.40 -42.26
CA ALA A 84 8.55 -0.42 -41.43
C ALA A 84 8.30 -1.14 -40.09
N LEU A 85 7.14 -0.93 -39.47
CA LEU A 85 6.74 -1.66 -38.26
C LEU A 85 6.63 -3.18 -38.54
N SER A 86 6.09 -3.57 -39.69
CA SER A 86 5.98 -4.97 -40.12
C SER A 86 7.34 -5.60 -40.46
N GLU A 87 8.26 -4.83 -41.03
CA GLU A 87 9.64 -5.24 -41.32
C GLU A 87 10.40 -5.51 -40.02
N TYR A 88 10.38 -4.55 -39.08
CA TYR A 88 11.02 -4.72 -37.76
C TYR A 88 10.40 -5.88 -36.96
N LEU A 89 9.07 -6.05 -36.96
CA LEU A 89 8.43 -7.19 -36.29
C LEU A 89 8.83 -8.54 -36.91
N THR A 90 9.02 -8.60 -38.23
CA THR A 90 9.54 -9.80 -38.91
C THR A 90 10.99 -10.11 -38.51
N GLU A 91 11.85 -9.10 -38.47
CA GLU A 91 13.25 -9.25 -38.03
C GLU A 91 13.35 -9.65 -36.55
N VAL A 92 12.56 -9.01 -35.68
CA VAL A 92 12.43 -9.35 -34.26
C VAL A 92 11.96 -10.78 -34.09
N SER A 93 10.99 -11.25 -34.87
CA SER A 93 10.51 -12.64 -34.81
C SER A 93 11.63 -13.64 -35.14
N GLY A 94 12.41 -13.38 -36.19
CA GLY A 94 13.58 -14.20 -36.56
C GLY A 94 14.64 -14.25 -35.45
N LYS A 95 15.06 -13.09 -34.95
CA LYS A 95 16.03 -12.99 -33.84
C LYS A 95 15.51 -13.61 -32.53
N SER A 96 14.20 -13.54 -32.28
CA SER A 96 13.57 -14.12 -31.08
C SER A 96 13.65 -15.64 -31.04
N GLN A 97 13.54 -16.32 -32.19
CA GLN A 97 13.74 -17.77 -32.29
C GLN A 97 15.16 -18.19 -31.91
N GLU A 98 16.16 -17.36 -32.20
CA GLU A 98 17.55 -17.62 -31.79
C GLU A 98 17.74 -17.47 -30.28
N VAL A 99 17.24 -16.39 -29.67
CA VAL A 99 17.31 -16.18 -28.21
C VAL A 99 16.58 -17.29 -27.45
N LEU A 100 15.40 -17.70 -27.90
CA LEU A 100 14.65 -18.82 -27.32
C LEU A 100 15.40 -20.16 -27.45
N ARG A 101 16.10 -20.38 -28.57
CA ARG A 101 16.93 -21.57 -28.77
C ARG A 101 18.16 -21.57 -27.86
N GLU A 102 18.84 -20.44 -27.69
CA GLU A 102 19.97 -20.32 -26.77
C GLU A 102 19.54 -20.60 -25.33
N PHE A 103 18.42 -20.03 -24.89
CA PHE A 103 17.80 -20.31 -23.59
C PHE A 103 17.47 -21.80 -23.43
N ALA A 104 16.81 -22.42 -24.41
CA ALA A 104 16.44 -23.84 -24.38
C ALA A 104 17.62 -24.83 -24.53
N VAL A 105 18.82 -24.33 -24.81
CA VAL A 105 20.10 -25.06 -24.77
C VAL A 105 20.80 -24.86 -23.42
N ARG A 106 20.87 -23.61 -22.93
CA ARG A 106 21.43 -23.26 -21.61
C ARG A 106 20.71 -24.00 -20.48
N ASN A 107 19.40 -24.14 -20.58
CA ASN A 107 18.52 -24.69 -19.56
C ASN A 107 18.05 -26.12 -19.87
N GLN A 108 18.91 -26.96 -20.47
CA GLN A 108 18.55 -28.34 -20.81
C GLN A 108 18.21 -29.21 -19.58
N ASP A 109 18.82 -28.97 -18.42
CA ASP A 109 18.49 -29.70 -17.18
C ASP A 109 17.17 -29.22 -16.52
N MET A 110 16.74 -27.98 -16.80
CA MET A 110 15.43 -27.44 -16.35
C MET A 110 14.24 -28.10 -17.07
N ARG A 111 14.49 -28.93 -18.10
CA ARG A 111 13.45 -29.65 -18.86
C ARG A 111 12.62 -30.67 -18.06
N ARG A 112 12.90 -30.85 -16.76
CA ARG A 112 12.00 -31.54 -15.83
C ARG A 112 10.84 -30.67 -15.32
N TYR A 113 10.92 -29.34 -15.45
CA TYR A 113 9.88 -28.41 -14.99
C TYR A 113 9.24 -27.58 -16.12
N THR A 114 9.87 -27.45 -17.30
CA THR A 114 9.25 -26.80 -18.47
C THR A 114 8.25 -27.72 -19.20
N GLY A 115 7.42 -28.45 -18.44
CA GLY A 115 6.35 -29.31 -18.93
C GLY A 115 5.04 -28.54 -19.02
N GLU A 116 4.81 -27.90 -20.16
CA GLU A 116 3.75 -26.92 -20.41
C GLU A 116 3.90 -25.64 -19.56
N LEU A 117 4.04 -24.49 -20.23
CA LEU A 117 3.70 -23.21 -19.60
C LEU A 117 2.22 -23.30 -19.20
N PRO A 118 1.83 -23.07 -17.93
CA PRO A 118 0.42 -23.05 -17.58
C PRO A 118 -0.25 -21.99 -18.45
N ALA A 119 -1.28 -22.39 -19.21
CA ALA A 119 -1.98 -21.52 -20.16
C ALA A 119 -2.65 -20.31 -19.47
N ASP A 120 -2.72 -20.36 -18.15
CA ASP A 120 -3.25 -19.35 -17.25
C ASP A 120 -2.48 -19.39 -15.90
N PRO A 121 -1.39 -18.62 -15.76
CA PRO A 121 -0.58 -18.59 -14.54
C PRO A 121 -1.26 -17.87 -13.35
N LEU A 122 -2.49 -17.37 -13.52
CA LEU A 122 -3.19 -16.50 -12.56
C LEU A 122 -4.60 -17.01 -12.21
N ASN A 123 -4.94 -18.23 -12.63
CA ASN A 123 -6.24 -18.91 -12.46
C ASN A 123 -7.47 -18.10 -12.93
N VAL A 124 -7.27 -17.23 -13.92
CA VAL A 124 -8.28 -16.41 -14.59
C VAL A 124 -9.39 -17.26 -15.23
N GLY A 125 -9.07 -18.45 -15.74
CA GLY A 125 -9.98 -19.37 -16.42
C GLY A 125 -10.99 -20.05 -15.48
N GLU A 126 -10.63 -20.28 -14.22
CA GLU A 126 -11.58 -20.76 -13.21
C GLU A 126 -12.51 -19.62 -12.78
N ALA A 127 -11.97 -18.45 -12.47
CA ALA A 127 -12.76 -17.24 -12.20
C ALA A 127 -13.68 -16.85 -13.37
N PHE A 128 -13.27 -17.07 -14.61
CA PHE A 128 -14.08 -16.87 -15.82
C PHE A 128 -15.22 -17.89 -15.93
N GLN A 129 -14.99 -19.16 -15.56
CA GLN A 129 -16.06 -20.15 -15.47
C GLN A 129 -17.07 -19.80 -14.35
N GLU A 130 -16.60 -19.33 -13.20
CA GLU A 130 -17.43 -18.90 -12.08
C GLU A 130 -18.29 -17.67 -12.46
N MET A 131 -17.69 -16.67 -13.11
CA MET A 131 -18.39 -15.52 -13.67
C MET A 131 -19.46 -15.94 -14.69
N LEU A 132 -19.16 -16.89 -15.57
CA LEU A 132 -20.14 -17.43 -16.53
C LEU A 132 -21.27 -18.23 -15.85
N LYS A 133 -20.99 -18.96 -14.76
CA LYS A 133 -22.02 -19.59 -13.92
C LYS A 133 -22.92 -18.52 -13.28
N GLY A 134 -22.33 -17.48 -12.66
CA GLY A 134 -23.06 -16.39 -12.02
C GLY A 134 -23.98 -15.61 -12.98
N LEU A 135 -23.51 -15.36 -14.20
CA LEU A 135 -24.31 -14.76 -15.28
C LEU A 135 -25.50 -15.61 -15.75
N SER A 136 -25.65 -16.86 -15.29
CA SER A 136 -26.83 -17.70 -15.58
C SER A 136 -27.94 -17.64 -14.51
N ILE A 137 -27.68 -17.03 -13.34
CA ILE A 137 -28.56 -17.09 -12.16
C ILE A 137 -29.76 -16.14 -12.26
N ASP A 138 -29.59 -14.92 -12.81
CA ASP A 138 -30.70 -14.03 -13.17
C ASP A 138 -30.66 -13.64 -14.67
N PRO A 139 -31.29 -14.43 -15.54
CA PRO A 139 -31.40 -14.12 -16.96
C PRO A 139 -32.13 -12.80 -17.26
N GLY A 140 -33.02 -12.34 -16.36
CA GLY A 140 -33.82 -11.12 -16.55
C GLY A 140 -32.98 -9.86 -16.35
N ALA A 141 -32.27 -9.76 -15.23
CA ALA A 141 -31.34 -8.65 -14.99
C ALA A 141 -30.19 -8.67 -15.99
N VAL A 142 -29.63 -9.85 -16.33
CA VAL A 142 -28.55 -9.96 -17.33
C VAL A 142 -29.02 -9.48 -18.71
N MET A 143 -30.23 -9.84 -19.16
CA MET A 143 -30.77 -9.36 -20.44
C MET A 143 -30.98 -7.83 -20.44
N GLN A 144 -31.49 -7.24 -19.36
CA GLN A 144 -31.63 -5.78 -19.25
C GLN A 144 -30.27 -5.06 -19.18
N ARG A 145 -29.28 -5.65 -18.50
CA ARG A 145 -27.88 -5.16 -18.48
C ARG A 145 -27.24 -5.25 -19.86
N GLN A 146 -27.53 -6.30 -20.64
CA GLN A 146 -27.05 -6.45 -22.01
C GLN A 146 -27.66 -5.42 -22.97
N PHE A 147 -28.95 -5.07 -22.82
CA PHE A 147 -29.55 -3.96 -23.58
C PHE A 147 -28.89 -2.61 -23.27
N ASN A 148 -28.50 -2.36 -22.01
CA ASN A 148 -27.76 -1.15 -21.65
C ASN A 148 -26.38 -1.11 -22.33
N LEU A 149 -25.64 -2.22 -22.31
CA LEU A 149 -24.35 -2.38 -22.99
C LEU A 149 -24.46 -2.11 -24.50
N TRP A 150 -25.47 -2.68 -25.15
CA TRP A 150 -25.74 -2.47 -26.58
C TRP A 150 -26.10 -0.99 -26.86
N GLY A 151 -26.83 -0.34 -25.96
CA GLY A 151 -27.14 1.08 -26.04
C GLY A 151 -25.90 1.98 -25.94
N ASP A 152 -24.94 1.64 -25.09
CA ASP A 152 -23.67 2.39 -24.95
C ASP A 152 -22.71 2.13 -26.13
N TYR A 153 -22.65 0.90 -26.64
CA TYR A 153 -21.96 0.63 -27.92
C TYR A 153 -22.59 1.37 -29.09
N ALA A 154 -23.93 1.44 -29.19
CA ALA A 154 -24.60 2.20 -30.24
C ALA A 154 -24.29 3.72 -30.16
N LYS A 155 -24.22 4.28 -28.94
CA LYS A 155 -23.73 5.66 -28.73
C LYS A 155 -22.29 5.82 -29.19
N LEU A 156 -21.40 4.86 -28.90
CA LEU A 156 -20.01 4.89 -29.36
C LEU A 156 -19.91 4.88 -30.90
N MET A 157 -20.65 4.01 -31.59
CA MET A 157 -20.67 3.99 -33.06
C MET A 157 -21.15 5.34 -33.64
N ALA A 158 -22.24 5.90 -33.08
CA ALA A 158 -22.78 7.18 -33.51
C ALA A 158 -21.81 8.35 -33.25
N ASN A 159 -21.14 8.36 -32.09
CA ASN A 159 -20.16 9.37 -31.73
C ASN A 159 -18.89 9.29 -32.58
N GLN A 160 -18.40 8.08 -32.90
CA GLN A 160 -17.29 7.92 -33.84
C GLN A 160 -17.66 8.31 -35.27
N SER A 161 -18.87 7.96 -35.73
CA SER A 161 -19.36 8.34 -37.06
C SER A 161 -19.39 9.86 -37.24
N ARG A 162 -19.82 10.58 -36.19
CA ARG A 162 -19.83 12.05 -36.14
C ARG A 162 -18.44 12.67 -36.00
N ARG A 163 -17.53 12.07 -35.19
CA ARG A 163 -16.10 12.44 -35.15
C ARG A 163 -15.43 12.31 -36.53
N MET A 164 -15.68 11.22 -37.25
CA MET A 164 -15.17 11.01 -38.61
C MET A 164 -15.76 11.99 -39.63
N ALA A 165 -16.99 12.48 -39.41
CA ALA A 165 -17.59 13.58 -40.17
C ALA A 165 -17.05 14.97 -39.80
N GLY A 166 -16.11 15.07 -38.84
CA GLY A 166 -15.48 16.32 -38.42
C GLY A 166 -16.17 17.06 -37.28
N GLU A 167 -17.15 16.46 -36.60
CA GLU A 167 -17.80 17.07 -35.43
C GLU A 167 -16.95 16.93 -34.15
N GLU A 168 -16.88 17.99 -33.34
CA GLU A 168 -16.39 17.89 -31.96
C GLU A 168 -17.42 17.16 -31.07
N VAL A 169 -17.27 15.84 -30.98
CA VAL A 169 -18.08 15.00 -30.07
C VAL A 169 -17.29 14.65 -28.82
N ARG A 170 -17.92 14.86 -27.66
CA ARG A 170 -17.41 14.41 -26.35
C ARG A 170 -17.30 12.87 -26.32
N PRO A 171 -16.35 12.30 -25.54
CA PRO A 171 -16.30 10.85 -25.35
C PRO A 171 -17.62 10.29 -24.80
N THR A 172 -17.96 9.08 -25.22
CA THR A 172 -19.07 8.30 -24.63
C THR A 172 -18.75 7.91 -23.18
N ILE A 173 -17.45 7.73 -22.90
CA ILE A 173 -16.90 7.38 -21.59
C ILE A 173 -15.50 7.98 -21.44
N GLU A 174 -15.14 8.35 -20.21
CA GLU A 174 -13.80 8.82 -19.84
C GLU A 174 -13.16 7.82 -18.85
N PRO A 175 -11.81 7.67 -18.82
CA PRO A 175 -11.12 6.85 -17.83
C PRO A 175 -11.38 7.28 -16.38
N ALA A 176 -11.08 6.40 -15.42
CA ALA A 176 -11.08 6.77 -14.01
C ALA A 176 -10.07 7.89 -13.73
N LYS A 177 -10.39 8.80 -12.79
CA LYS A 177 -9.55 9.97 -12.49
C LYS A 177 -8.20 9.53 -11.91
N GLY A 178 -7.15 9.57 -12.73
CA GLY A 178 -5.80 9.17 -12.38
C GLY A 178 -5.32 7.87 -13.05
N ASP A 179 -6.15 7.22 -13.87
CA ASP A 179 -5.75 6.07 -14.69
C ASP A 179 -4.68 6.51 -15.72
N LYS A 180 -3.44 6.04 -15.51
CA LYS A 180 -2.29 6.39 -16.35
C LYS A 180 -2.26 5.62 -17.68
N ARG A 181 -2.96 4.48 -17.78
CA ARG A 181 -2.90 3.58 -18.97
C ARG A 181 -3.31 4.28 -20.26
N PHE A 182 -4.17 5.29 -20.13
CA PHE A 182 -4.72 6.07 -21.24
C PHE A 182 -4.20 7.52 -21.27
N ALA A 183 -3.07 7.81 -20.62
CA ALA A 183 -2.49 9.15 -20.53
C ALA A 183 -1.88 9.66 -21.84
N HIS A 184 -1.40 8.77 -22.72
CA HIS A 184 -0.78 9.19 -23.99
C HIS A 184 -1.78 9.86 -24.95
N PRO A 185 -1.48 11.02 -25.57
CA PRO A 185 -2.44 11.77 -26.40
C PRO A 185 -3.08 10.96 -27.54
N ALA A 186 -2.32 10.03 -28.14
CA ALA A 186 -2.80 9.16 -29.20
C ALA A 186 -4.05 8.34 -28.83
N TRP A 187 -4.27 8.04 -27.54
CA TRP A 187 -5.50 7.39 -27.06
C TRP A 187 -6.77 8.21 -27.27
N ASN A 188 -6.66 9.52 -27.54
CA ASN A 188 -7.79 10.43 -27.77
C ASN A 188 -7.79 11.03 -29.18
N GLU A 189 -6.61 11.13 -29.81
CA GLU A 189 -6.39 11.70 -31.15
C GLU A 189 -6.49 10.67 -32.29
N ASN A 190 -6.09 9.41 -32.07
CA ASN A 190 -6.20 8.35 -33.07
C ASN A 190 -7.60 7.70 -32.99
N PRO A 191 -8.42 7.71 -34.06
CA PRO A 191 -9.78 7.17 -34.02
C PRO A 191 -9.88 5.68 -33.67
N MET A 192 -8.89 4.86 -34.09
CA MET A 192 -8.86 3.43 -33.80
C MET A 192 -8.60 3.20 -32.29
N LEU A 193 -7.59 3.86 -31.74
CA LEU A 193 -7.25 3.75 -30.32
C LEU A 193 -8.32 4.36 -29.41
N ASP A 194 -8.90 5.48 -29.80
CA ASP A 194 -10.02 6.10 -29.08
C ASP A 194 -11.26 5.18 -29.07
N PHE A 195 -11.55 4.51 -30.17
CA PHE A 195 -12.61 3.49 -30.26
C PHE A 195 -12.30 2.26 -29.40
N VAL A 196 -11.08 1.71 -29.45
CA VAL A 196 -10.67 0.55 -28.64
C VAL A 196 -10.72 0.88 -27.14
N LYS A 197 -10.16 2.03 -26.73
CA LYS A 197 -10.22 2.54 -25.35
C LYS A 197 -11.67 2.71 -24.88
N GLN A 198 -12.53 3.38 -25.65
CA GLN A 198 -13.92 3.60 -25.23
C GLN A 198 -14.72 2.29 -25.18
N SER A 199 -14.46 1.34 -26.10
CA SER A 199 -15.07 0.00 -26.07
C SER A 199 -14.68 -0.77 -24.81
N TYR A 200 -13.38 -0.80 -24.49
CA TYR A 200 -12.86 -1.39 -23.26
C TYR A 200 -13.48 -0.75 -22.01
N LEU A 201 -13.47 0.58 -21.90
CA LEU A 201 -14.02 1.29 -20.74
C LEU A 201 -15.54 1.05 -20.57
N ILE A 202 -16.30 0.95 -21.67
CA ILE A 202 -17.73 0.61 -21.64
C ILE A 202 -17.92 -0.81 -21.09
N PHE A 203 -17.16 -1.78 -21.61
CA PHE A 203 -17.22 -3.17 -21.16
C PHE A 203 -16.79 -3.34 -19.69
N ALA A 204 -15.69 -2.71 -19.30
CA ALA A 204 -15.19 -2.70 -17.92
C ALA A 204 -16.25 -2.18 -16.95
N ARG A 205 -16.78 -0.97 -17.19
CA ARG A 205 -17.85 -0.38 -16.38
C ARG A 205 -19.10 -1.27 -16.33
N TRP A 206 -19.49 -1.86 -17.45
CA TRP A 206 -20.63 -2.76 -17.52
C TRP A 206 -20.42 -4.01 -16.65
N LEU A 207 -19.23 -4.60 -16.68
CA LEU A 207 -18.91 -5.79 -15.91
C LEU A 207 -18.82 -5.48 -14.41
N GLU A 208 -18.10 -4.42 -14.01
CA GLU A 208 -18.09 -3.92 -12.62
C GLU A 208 -19.51 -3.66 -12.10
N THR A 209 -20.33 -2.94 -12.87
CA THR A 209 -21.72 -2.61 -12.49
C THR A 209 -22.60 -3.86 -12.43
N THR A 210 -22.34 -4.87 -13.26
CA THR A 210 -23.08 -6.12 -13.27
C THR A 210 -22.80 -6.93 -12.01
N ILE A 211 -21.53 -7.11 -11.63
CA ILE A 211 -21.13 -7.88 -10.45
C ILE A 211 -21.53 -7.17 -9.15
N ALA A 212 -21.28 -5.86 -9.03
CA ALA A 212 -21.67 -5.08 -7.84
C ALA A 212 -23.20 -5.04 -7.59
N GLN A 213 -24.01 -5.33 -8.63
CA GLN A 213 -25.46 -5.44 -8.56
C GLN A 213 -25.99 -6.88 -8.61
N LEU A 214 -25.15 -7.92 -8.49
CA LEU A 214 -25.62 -9.25 -8.16
C LEU A 214 -25.93 -9.31 -6.65
N GLU A 215 -26.97 -10.07 -6.31
CA GLU A 215 -27.25 -10.49 -4.94
C GLU A 215 -26.43 -11.75 -4.66
N PHE A 216 -25.70 -11.75 -3.55
CA PHE A 216 -24.94 -12.88 -3.03
C PHE A 216 -25.46 -13.21 -1.63
N GLU A 217 -25.44 -14.48 -1.23
CA GLU A 217 -25.80 -14.87 0.14
C GLU A 217 -24.71 -14.48 1.16
N ASP A 218 -23.47 -14.28 0.70
CA ASP A 218 -22.34 -13.81 1.50
C ASP A 218 -21.67 -12.57 0.87
N GLU A 219 -21.44 -11.55 1.71
CA GLU A 219 -20.72 -10.32 1.39
C GLU A 219 -19.20 -10.54 1.21
N HIS A 220 -18.64 -11.63 1.72
CA HIS A 220 -17.24 -12.00 1.50
C HIS A 220 -17.04 -12.50 0.05
N GLU A 221 -17.85 -13.47 -0.40
CA GLU A 221 -17.83 -13.97 -1.78
C GLU A 221 -18.19 -12.89 -2.80
N LYS A 222 -19.09 -11.97 -2.46
CA LYS A 222 -19.33 -10.76 -3.28
C LYS A 222 -18.06 -9.96 -3.53
N LYS A 223 -17.27 -9.70 -2.48
CA LYS A 223 -16.03 -8.89 -2.58
C LYS A 223 -14.93 -9.64 -3.32
N LYS A 224 -14.81 -10.97 -3.15
CA LYS A 224 -13.96 -11.82 -4.01
C LYS A 224 -14.33 -11.66 -5.48
N ALA A 225 -15.61 -11.79 -5.82
CA ALA A 225 -16.10 -11.63 -7.19
C ALA A 225 -15.80 -10.23 -7.75
N GLU A 226 -16.03 -9.16 -6.99
CA GLU A 226 -15.67 -7.79 -7.38
C GLU A 226 -14.15 -7.59 -7.56
N PHE A 227 -13.32 -8.20 -6.69
CA PHE A 227 -11.85 -8.14 -6.77
C PHE A 227 -11.31 -8.85 -8.01
N PHE A 228 -11.63 -10.14 -8.20
CA PHE A 228 -11.15 -10.92 -9.35
C PHE A 228 -11.69 -10.38 -10.69
N THR A 229 -12.91 -9.82 -10.70
CA THR A 229 -13.44 -9.08 -11.86
C THR A 229 -12.56 -7.88 -12.21
N ARG A 230 -12.06 -7.14 -11.21
CA ARG A 230 -11.11 -6.03 -11.43
C ARG A 230 -9.79 -6.51 -12.01
N GLN A 231 -9.24 -7.61 -11.50
CA GLN A 231 -8.00 -8.22 -12.03
C GLN A 231 -8.17 -8.65 -13.50
N PHE A 232 -9.31 -9.26 -13.85
CA PHE A 232 -9.64 -9.62 -15.23
C PHE A 232 -9.73 -8.38 -16.14
N ILE A 233 -10.46 -7.35 -15.71
CA ILE A 233 -10.56 -6.07 -16.44
C ILE A 233 -9.18 -5.46 -16.67
N ASP A 234 -8.36 -5.40 -15.62
CA ASP A 234 -7.03 -4.80 -15.69
C ASP A 234 -6.04 -5.60 -16.56
N ALA A 235 -6.17 -6.93 -16.61
CA ALA A 235 -5.39 -7.79 -17.50
C ALA A 235 -5.71 -7.57 -18.99
N PHE A 236 -7.00 -7.41 -19.32
CA PHE A 236 -7.46 -7.15 -20.69
C PHE A 236 -7.43 -5.66 -21.11
N ALA A 237 -6.75 -4.80 -20.34
CA ALA A 237 -6.57 -3.39 -20.70
C ALA A 237 -5.78 -3.24 -22.02
N PRO A 238 -6.26 -2.47 -23.01
CA PRO A 238 -5.57 -2.27 -24.29
C PRO A 238 -4.13 -1.75 -24.20
N SER A 239 -3.77 -1.09 -23.09
CA SER A 239 -2.39 -0.68 -22.76
C SER A 239 -1.40 -1.84 -22.64
N ASN A 240 -1.87 -3.05 -22.37
CA ASN A 240 -1.01 -4.19 -22.05
C ASN A 240 -0.51 -4.91 -23.32
N PHE A 241 -1.05 -4.55 -24.49
CA PHE A 241 -0.77 -5.20 -25.77
C PHE A 241 0.09 -4.30 -26.66
N ALA A 242 1.24 -4.81 -27.12
CA ALA A 242 2.24 -4.04 -27.86
C ALA A 242 1.68 -3.30 -29.09
N MET A 243 0.79 -3.95 -29.86
CA MET A 243 0.17 -3.38 -31.07
C MET A 243 -0.93 -2.35 -30.82
N LEU A 244 -1.30 -2.11 -29.55
CA LEU A 244 -2.33 -1.15 -29.14
C LEU A 244 -1.78 -0.05 -28.23
N ASN A 245 -0.64 -0.26 -27.57
CA ASN A 245 0.00 0.72 -26.70
C ASN A 245 0.86 1.72 -27.51
N PRO A 246 0.53 3.02 -27.53
CA PRO A 246 1.30 4.02 -28.26
C PRO A 246 2.77 4.11 -27.87
N GLU A 247 3.08 4.03 -26.57
CA GLU A 247 4.45 4.18 -26.05
C GLU A 247 5.33 2.97 -26.39
N VAL A 248 4.72 1.80 -26.62
CA VAL A 248 5.42 0.61 -27.13
C VAL A 248 5.71 0.78 -28.61
N ILE A 249 4.76 1.30 -29.38
CA ILE A 249 4.92 1.49 -30.84
C ILE A 249 5.93 2.58 -31.15
N GLU A 250 5.88 3.72 -30.45
CA GLU A 250 6.92 4.77 -30.54
C GLU A 250 8.30 4.19 -30.21
N ALA A 251 8.46 3.49 -29.08
CA ALA A 251 9.72 2.83 -28.73
C ALA A 251 10.17 1.75 -29.76
N THR A 252 9.22 1.07 -30.41
CA THR A 252 9.50 0.05 -31.44
C THR A 252 10.00 0.69 -32.74
N LEU A 253 9.40 1.82 -33.15
CA LEU A 253 9.82 2.58 -34.32
C LEU A 253 11.16 3.29 -34.09
N GLU A 254 11.36 3.90 -32.90
CA GLU A 254 12.61 4.56 -32.51
C GLU A 254 13.80 3.59 -32.41
N SER A 255 13.60 2.44 -31.76
CA SER A 255 14.65 1.43 -31.55
C SER A 255 14.76 0.37 -32.66
N LYS A 256 13.91 0.45 -33.69
CA LYS A 256 13.81 -0.54 -34.79
C LYS A 256 13.59 -1.98 -34.29
N GLY A 257 12.75 -2.13 -33.28
CA GLY A 257 12.41 -3.43 -32.68
C GLY A 257 13.40 -3.98 -31.64
N GLU A 258 14.57 -3.36 -31.42
CA GLU A 258 15.51 -3.84 -30.38
C GLU A 258 14.94 -3.69 -28.95
N ASN A 259 13.94 -2.82 -28.73
CA ASN A 259 13.14 -2.79 -27.50
C ASN A 259 12.48 -4.15 -27.19
N LEU A 260 11.89 -4.80 -28.20
CA LEU A 260 11.19 -6.09 -28.04
C LEU A 260 12.19 -7.22 -27.81
N LEU A 261 13.36 -7.17 -28.47
CA LEU A 261 14.43 -8.16 -28.30
C LEU A 261 15.10 -8.06 -26.94
N LYS A 262 15.36 -6.85 -26.46
CA LYS A 262 15.82 -6.63 -25.09
C LYS A 262 14.74 -7.01 -24.08
N GLY A 263 13.47 -6.70 -24.35
CA GLY A 263 12.34 -7.12 -23.53
C GLY A 263 12.18 -8.64 -23.41
N LEU A 264 12.40 -9.38 -24.50
CA LEU A 264 12.44 -10.84 -24.49
C LEU A 264 13.62 -11.39 -23.67
N ARG A 265 14.81 -10.78 -23.76
CA ARG A 265 15.96 -11.15 -22.90
C ARG A 265 15.64 -10.90 -21.42
N ASN A 266 15.08 -9.74 -21.09
CA ASN A 266 14.63 -9.39 -19.73
C ASN A 266 13.62 -10.42 -19.18
N LEU A 267 12.64 -10.82 -20.01
CA LEU A 267 11.63 -11.84 -19.65
C LEU A 267 12.27 -13.20 -19.35
N LEU A 268 13.21 -13.64 -20.19
CA LEU A 268 13.88 -14.93 -20.04
C LEU A 268 14.84 -14.96 -18.84
N GLU A 269 15.58 -13.88 -18.57
CA GLU A 269 16.37 -13.75 -17.33
C GLU A 269 15.50 -13.80 -16.07
N ASP A 270 14.32 -13.18 -16.10
CA ASP A 270 13.39 -13.16 -14.98
C ASP A 270 12.71 -14.53 -14.75
N ILE A 271 12.57 -15.37 -15.78
CA ILE A 271 12.16 -16.78 -15.69
C ILE A 271 13.31 -17.66 -15.16
N ASP A 272 14.55 -17.45 -15.62
CA ASP A 272 15.73 -18.16 -15.10
C ASP A 272 15.91 -17.90 -13.59
N ARG A 273 15.78 -16.64 -13.17
CA ARG A 273 15.85 -16.25 -11.76
C ARG A 273 14.69 -16.81 -10.95
N GLY A 274 13.49 -16.89 -11.52
CA GLY A 274 12.33 -17.53 -10.88
C GLY A 274 12.32 -19.05 -10.97
N HIS A 275 13.43 -19.68 -11.38
CA HIS A 275 13.62 -21.13 -11.48
C HIS A 275 12.56 -21.85 -12.35
N GLY A 276 12.11 -21.18 -13.42
CA GLY A 276 11.11 -21.68 -14.37
C GLY A 276 9.78 -20.93 -14.32
N GLU A 277 9.56 -20.10 -13.30
CA GLU A 277 8.36 -19.26 -13.15
C GLU A 277 8.74 -17.78 -13.28
N LEU A 278 7.79 -16.91 -13.66
CA LEU A 278 8.09 -15.51 -13.96
C LEU A 278 8.23 -14.65 -12.69
N ALA A 279 9.47 -14.38 -12.27
CA ALA A 279 9.77 -13.45 -11.18
C ALA A 279 10.07 -12.05 -11.74
N ILE A 280 9.10 -11.13 -11.77
CA ILE A 280 9.26 -9.80 -12.41
C ILE A 280 10.26 -8.89 -11.67
N ARG A 281 11.26 -8.35 -12.38
CA ARG A 281 12.27 -7.43 -11.82
C ARG A 281 11.73 -5.99 -11.68
N GLN A 282 11.36 -5.60 -10.47
CA GLN A 282 10.90 -4.23 -10.19
C GLN A 282 12.05 -3.22 -9.98
N ALA A 283 13.28 -3.65 -9.68
CA ALA A 283 14.44 -2.78 -9.42
C ALA A 283 15.79 -3.32 -9.93
N ASP A 284 16.76 -2.42 -10.09
CA ASP A 284 18.18 -2.71 -10.32
C ASP A 284 18.80 -3.32 -9.04
N LEU A 285 18.81 -4.66 -8.96
CA LEU A 285 19.27 -5.41 -7.79
C LEU A 285 20.80 -5.44 -7.62
N ASP A 286 21.56 -5.08 -8.65
CA ASP A 286 23.03 -5.08 -8.63
C ASP A 286 23.58 -3.70 -8.21
N TYR A 287 22.83 -2.62 -8.48
CA TYR A 287 23.16 -1.29 -8.01
C TYR A 287 22.96 -1.12 -6.50
N PHE A 288 21.87 -1.64 -5.93
CA PHE A 288 21.54 -1.44 -4.52
C PHE A 288 22.17 -2.48 -3.60
N LYS A 289 22.79 -2.02 -2.52
CA LYS A 289 23.57 -2.86 -1.60
C LYS A 289 23.50 -2.36 -0.16
N LEU A 290 23.13 -3.27 0.74
CA LEU A 290 22.93 -3.01 2.16
C LEU A 290 24.26 -2.75 2.89
N GLY A 291 24.41 -1.53 3.41
CA GLY A 291 25.63 -1.00 4.02
C GLY A 291 26.59 -0.29 3.07
N GLU A 292 26.37 -0.33 1.75
CA GLU A 292 27.17 0.45 0.77
C GLU A 292 26.41 1.68 0.25
N ASN A 293 25.13 1.55 -0.12
CA ASN A 293 24.31 2.66 -0.64
C ASN A 293 22.80 2.59 -0.32
N VAL A 294 22.39 1.58 0.45
CA VAL A 294 21.09 1.46 1.14
C VAL A 294 21.37 1.01 2.58
N ALA A 295 20.57 1.41 3.58
CA ALA A 295 20.81 1.07 4.98
C ALA A 295 22.20 1.52 5.48
N THR A 296 22.54 2.79 5.22
CA THR A 296 23.88 3.37 5.42
C THR A 296 23.99 4.31 6.63
N THR A 297 22.95 4.43 7.48
CA THR A 297 23.08 5.30 8.66
C THR A 297 24.09 4.68 9.65
N PRO A 298 25.15 5.40 10.08
CA PRO A 298 26.18 4.82 10.95
C PRO A 298 25.61 4.30 12.27
N GLY A 299 26.00 3.09 12.64
CA GLY A 299 25.54 2.41 13.85
C GLY A 299 26.25 1.09 14.06
N LYS A 300 25.92 0.41 15.16
CA LYS A 300 26.48 -0.90 15.56
C LYS A 300 25.36 -1.83 16.00
N VAL A 301 25.52 -3.13 15.73
CA VAL A 301 24.74 -4.18 16.42
C VAL A 301 25.28 -4.27 17.84
N VAL A 302 24.41 -4.09 18.84
CA VAL A 302 24.76 -4.09 20.28
C VAL A 302 24.12 -5.24 21.07
N PHE A 303 23.13 -5.90 20.49
CA PHE A 303 22.52 -7.11 21.03
C PHE A 303 22.10 -8.02 19.88
N GLN A 304 22.09 -9.33 20.11
CA GLN A 304 21.59 -10.33 19.16
C GLN A 304 21.07 -11.55 19.91
N ASN A 305 19.92 -12.06 19.48
CA ASN A 305 19.47 -13.41 19.78
C ASN A 305 19.05 -14.12 18.48
N GLU A 306 18.40 -15.28 18.60
CA GLU A 306 17.97 -16.09 17.45
C GLU A 306 16.89 -15.45 16.56
N ILE A 307 16.13 -14.46 17.06
CA ILE A 307 15.01 -13.83 16.34
C ILE A 307 15.38 -12.44 15.77
N PHE A 308 16.30 -11.70 16.41
CA PHE A 308 16.69 -10.36 15.92
C PHE A 308 18.09 -9.90 16.36
N GLN A 309 18.62 -8.93 15.61
CA GLN A 309 19.74 -8.07 15.99
C GLN A 309 19.23 -6.69 16.39
N LEU A 310 19.70 -6.13 17.51
CA LEU A 310 19.43 -4.74 17.90
C LEU A 310 20.54 -3.83 17.40
N ILE A 311 20.20 -2.90 16.51
CA ILE A 311 21.12 -1.87 16.01
C ILE A 311 20.94 -0.61 16.85
N GLN A 312 22.01 -0.06 17.42
CA GLN A 312 22.07 1.30 17.96
C GLN A 312 22.78 2.21 16.95
N TYR A 313 22.17 3.34 16.60
CA TYR A 313 22.78 4.29 15.67
C TYR A 313 23.69 5.29 16.39
N SER A 314 24.77 5.69 15.70
CA SER A 314 25.75 6.65 16.21
C SER A 314 25.17 8.07 16.15
N PRO A 315 25.22 8.85 17.25
CA PRO A 315 24.60 10.18 17.31
C PRO A 315 25.35 11.22 16.47
N THR A 316 24.61 12.04 15.73
CA THR A 316 25.12 13.19 14.94
C THR A 316 25.12 14.52 15.72
N THR A 317 24.61 14.52 16.96
CA THR A 317 24.43 15.70 17.83
C THR A 317 25.16 15.54 19.17
N GLU A 318 25.69 16.63 19.76
CA GLU A 318 26.36 16.60 21.08
C GLU A 318 25.44 16.18 22.25
N THR A 319 24.13 16.47 22.16
CA THR A 319 23.13 16.12 23.18
C THR A 319 21.90 15.50 22.55
N VAL A 320 21.41 14.43 23.16
CA VAL A 320 20.23 13.68 22.72
C VAL A 320 19.11 13.80 23.76
N ALA A 321 17.87 13.49 23.37
CA ALA A 321 16.77 13.36 24.32
C ALA A 321 17.07 12.30 25.38
N LYS A 322 16.54 12.51 26.60
CA LYS A 322 16.76 11.58 27.70
C LYS A 322 16.22 10.18 27.36
N THR A 323 14.92 10.07 27.08
CA THR A 323 14.27 8.82 26.68
C THR A 323 14.80 8.34 25.32
N PRO A 324 15.33 7.10 25.21
CA PRO A 324 15.72 6.51 23.93
C PRO A 324 14.50 6.08 23.11
N MET A 325 14.68 5.93 21.81
CA MET A 325 13.67 5.42 20.88
C MET A 325 13.99 3.97 20.49
N LEU A 326 13.02 3.07 20.61
CA LEU A 326 13.07 1.70 20.11
C LEU A 326 12.10 1.53 18.93
N ILE A 327 12.62 1.14 17.78
CA ILE A 327 11.85 0.91 16.56
C ILE A 327 11.63 -0.59 16.35
N ILE A 328 10.36 -0.96 16.24
CA ILE A 328 9.82 -2.27 15.91
C ILE A 328 9.29 -2.21 14.46
N PRO A 329 10.14 -2.50 13.45
CA PRO A 329 9.72 -2.56 12.05
C PRO A 329 8.86 -3.82 11.80
N PRO A 330 8.19 -3.94 10.64
CA PRO A 330 7.64 -5.21 10.20
C PRO A 330 8.76 -6.26 10.02
N TRP A 331 8.40 -7.53 10.20
CA TRP A 331 9.18 -8.69 9.71
C TRP A 331 8.68 -9.22 8.37
N ILE A 332 7.60 -8.63 7.83
CA ILE A 332 7.20 -8.74 6.42
C ILE A 332 8.03 -7.74 5.63
N ASN A 333 8.94 -8.25 4.81
CA ASN A 333 10.12 -7.52 4.30
C ASN A 333 10.97 -6.95 5.46
N LYS A 334 12.00 -6.17 5.13
CA LYS A 334 13.12 -5.84 6.05
C LYS A 334 13.03 -4.42 6.63
N PHE A 335 13.73 -4.16 7.73
CA PHE A 335 13.65 -2.88 8.46
C PHE A 335 14.07 -1.65 7.63
N TYR A 336 14.94 -1.81 6.63
CA TYR A 336 15.62 -0.70 5.97
C TYR A 336 14.71 0.17 5.07
N ILE A 337 13.42 -0.12 4.98
CA ILE A 337 12.42 0.85 4.53
C ILE A 337 12.42 2.14 5.36
N LEU A 338 12.84 2.07 6.63
CA LEU A 338 13.06 3.21 7.51
C LEU A 338 14.47 3.84 7.37
N ASP A 339 15.41 3.16 6.69
CA ASP A 339 16.76 3.63 6.39
C ASP A 339 17.13 3.30 4.93
N LEU A 340 16.42 3.89 3.97
CA LEU A 340 16.65 3.64 2.54
C LEU A 340 17.99 4.26 2.10
N GLN A 341 17.97 5.47 1.54
CA GLN A 341 19.17 6.24 1.23
C GLN A 341 19.24 7.49 2.13
N PRO A 342 20.40 8.15 2.29
CA PRO A 342 20.52 9.31 3.19
C PRO A 342 19.48 10.40 2.92
N GLN A 343 19.11 10.62 1.66
CA GLN A 343 18.13 11.63 1.27
C GLN A 343 16.65 11.27 1.54
N ASN A 344 16.34 10.09 2.10
CA ASN A 344 14.98 9.67 2.48
C ASN A 344 14.93 8.72 3.69
N SER A 345 16.05 8.51 4.39
CA SER A 345 16.10 7.77 5.65
C SER A 345 15.32 8.50 6.76
N PHE A 346 14.40 7.79 7.39
CA PHE A 346 13.71 8.24 8.59
C PHE A 346 14.61 8.10 9.83
N ILE A 347 15.41 7.04 9.87
CA ILE A 347 16.34 6.75 10.97
C ILE A 347 17.46 7.80 11.05
N HIS A 348 18.08 8.17 9.92
CA HIS A 348 19.07 9.26 9.86
C HIS A 348 18.48 10.58 10.37
N TRP A 349 17.31 10.95 9.82
CA TRP A 349 16.61 12.17 10.20
C TRP A 349 16.28 12.22 11.70
N LEU A 350 15.89 11.09 12.29
CA LEU A 350 15.55 10.98 13.71
C LEU A 350 16.78 11.04 14.62
N VAL A 351 17.92 10.50 14.17
CA VAL A 351 19.23 10.70 14.83
C VAL A 351 19.62 12.19 14.79
N ASP A 352 19.44 12.86 13.65
CA ASP A 352 19.67 14.31 13.50
C ASP A 352 18.74 15.19 14.34
N GLN A 353 17.55 14.69 14.72
CA GLN A 353 16.68 15.35 15.72
C GLN A 353 17.22 15.20 17.16
N GLY A 354 18.39 14.57 17.34
CA GLY A 354 19.01 14.33 18.64
C GLY A 354 18.28 13.26 19.43
N ARG A 355 18.04 12.08 18.85
CA ARG A 355 17.51 10.91 19.56
C ARG A 355 18.53 9.77 19.58
N THR A 356 18.64 9.06 20.71
CA THR A 356 19.30 7.74 20.72
C THR A 356 18.32 6.75 20.07
N VAL A 357 18.60 6.34 18.83
CA VAL A 357 17.71 5.45 18.06
C VAL A 357 18.24 4.02 18.11
N PHE A 358 17.34 3.08 18.43
CA PHE A 358 17.54 1.64 18.31
C PHE A 358 16.53 1.05 17.32
N VAL A 359 16.93 0.05 16.54
CA VAL A 359 16.06 -0.68 15.59
C VAL A 359 16.24 -2.17 15.76
N MET A 360 15.12 -2.91 15.82
CA MET A 360 15.13 -4.37 15.73
C MET A 360 15.27 -4.82 14.27
N SER A 361 16.43 -5.36 13.90
CA SER A 361 16.63 -6.07 12.63
C SER A 361 16.26 -7.54 12.82
N TRP A 362 15.02 -7.89 12.48
CA TRP A 362 14.54 -9.27 12.46
C TRP A 362 15.41 -10.19 11.60
N VAL A 363 15.52 -11.44 12.02
CA VAL A 363 16.09 -12.54 11.23
C VAL A 363 15.19 -12.86 10.03
N ASN A 364 15.77 -13.40 8.96
CA ASN A 364 15.03 -14.05 7.89
C ASN A 364 14.97 -15.55 8.21
N PRO A 365 13.84 -16.10 8.71
CA PRO A 365 13.81 -17.37 9.42
C PRO A 365 13.92 -18.58 8.50
N GLY A 366 14.74 -19.56 8.88
CA GLY A 366 14.74 -20.89 8.27
C GLY A 366 13.85 -21.89 9.02
N PRO A 367 13.86 -23.17 8.61
CA PRO A 367 13.08 -24.24 9.24
C PRO A 367 13.37 -24.44 10.73
N GLU A 368 14.53 -24.01 11.23
CA GLU A 368 14.90 -24.03 12.65
C GLU A 368 14.06 -23.08 13.53
N LEU A 369 13.47 -22.04 12.95
CA LEU A 369 12.60 -21.08 13.65
C LEU A 369 11.10 -21.30 13.39
N ARG A 370 10.71 -22.28 12.57
CA ARG A 370 9.31 -22.56 12.18
C ARG A 370 8.31 -22.61 13.34
N ASP A 371 8.79 -23.13 14.48
CA ASP A 371 7.98 -23.46 15.65
C ASP A 371 7.77 -22.23 16.56
N LYS A 372 8.52 -21.12 16.35
CA LYS A 372 8.36 -19.85 17.08
C LYS A 372 6.96 -19.27 16.90
N THR A 373 6.42 -18.75 18.00
CA THR A 373 5.06 -18.19 18.08
C THR A 373 5.07 -16.66 18.04
N PHE A 374 3.88 -16.05 17.89
CA PHE A 374 3.72 -14.60 18.04
C PHE A 374 4.06 -14.13 19.47
N GLU A 375 3.86 -14.97 20.48
CA GLU A 375 4.25 -14.70 21.87
C GLU A 375 5.78 -14.71 22.05
N ASP A 376 6.52 -15.58 21.34
CA ASP A 376 7.99 -15.53 21.29
C ASP A 376 8.49 -14.22 20.69
N TYR A 377 7.86 -13.71 19.62
CA TYR A 377 8.23 -12.42 19.02
C TYR A 377 8.00 -11.22 19.96
N ILE A 378 7.08 -11.34 20.93
CA ILE A 378 6.92 -10.36 22.01
C ILE A 378 7.96 -10.58 23.12
N LYS A 379 8.09 -11.80 23.64
CA LYS A 379 8.94 -12.12 24.81
C LYS A 379 10.44 -12.12 24.49
N GLN A 380 10.86 -12.83 23.44
CA GLN A 380 12.25 -12.87 22.96
C GLN A 380 12.55 -11.74 21.97
N GLY A 381 11.56 -11.11 21.35
CA GLY A 381 11.77 -9.89 20.57
C GLY A 381 11.71 -8.63 21.43
N LEU A 382 10.52 -8.04 21.57
CA LEU A 382 10.33 -6.71 22.17
C LEU A 382 10.77 -6.62 23.64
N PHE A 383 10.47 -7.62 24.48
CA PHE A 383 10.81 -7.55 25.91
C PHE A 383 12.32 -7.68 26.15
N GLU A 384 13.04 -8.48 25.36
CA GLU A 384 14.51 -8.50 25.34
C GLU A 384 15.09 -7.21 24.75
N ALA A 385 14.52 -6.68 23.67
CA ALA A 385 14.93 -5.40 23.08
C ALA A 385 14.83 -4.24 24.09
N LEU A 386 13.73 -4.13 24.85
CA LEU A 386 13.59 -3.15 25.93
C LEU A 386 14.64 -3.37 27.04
N GLY A 387 14.93 -4.63 27.39
CA GLY A 387 15.99 -4.98 28.34
C GLY A 387 17.40 -4.60 27.86
N ALA A 388 17.67 -4.73 26.56
CA ALA A 388 18.91 -4.34 25.91
C ALA A 388 19.04 -2.81 25.80
N VAL A 389 17.97 -2.09 25.44
CA VAL A 389 17.94 -0.62 25.45
C VAL A 389 18.23 -0.06 26.84
N LYS A 390 17.64 -0.65 27.89
CA LYS A 390 17.95 -0.29 29.29
C LYS A 390 19.43 -0.50 29.62
N GLN A 391 20.02 -1.64 29.24
CA GLN A 391 21.44 -1.92 29.46
C GLN A 391 22.36 -0.95 28.68
N ALA A 392 22.00 -0.58 27.45
CA ALA A 392 22.77 0.35 26.61
C ALA A 392 22.70 1.81 27.08
N THR A 393 21.61 2.22 27.74
CA THR A 393 21.32 3.65 27.99
C THR A 393 21.24 4.06 29.46
N GLY A 394 21.03 3.11 30.38
CA GLY A 394 20.73 3.36 31.78
C GLY A 394 19.29 3.84 32.06
N GLU A 395 18.44 3.95 31.04
CA GLU A 395 17.07 4.46 31.20
C GLU A 395 16.06 3.33 31.46
N GLU A 396 15.14 3.57 32.39
CA GLU A 396 14.09 2.61 32.79
C GLU A 396 12.96 2.48 31.76
N LYS A 397 12.82 3.45 30.85
CA LYS A 397 11.78 3.46 29.82
C LYS A 397 12.34 3.85 28.44
N ALA A 398 11.68 3.37 27.39
CA ALA A 398 11.89 3.80 26.00
C ALA A 398 10.59 4.34 25.39
N ASP A 399 10.72 5.28 24.45
CA ASP A 399 9.66 5.55 23.47
C ASP A 399 9.69 4.44 22.41
N THR A 400 8.53 4.04 21.90
CA THR A 400 8.44 2.95 20.90
C THR A 400 7.80 3.43 19.59
N ILE A 401 8.26 2.86 18.47
CA ILE A 401 7.63 2.96 17.15
C ILE A 401 7.31 1.56 16.66
N GLY A 402 6.04 1.27 16.37
CA GLY A 402 5.61 0.05 15.69
C GLY A 402 5.15 0.33 14.26
N TYR A 403 5.78 -0.27 13.26
CA TYR A 403 5.41 -0.10 11.84
C TYR A 403 4.71 -1.36 11.30
N CYS A 404 3.53 -1.18 10.68
CA CYS A 404 2.73 -2.26 10.09
C CYS A 404 2.51 -3.41 11.10
N ILE A 405 2.86 -4.66 10.77
CA ILE A 405 2.74 -5.82 11.68
C ILE A 405 3.55 -5.66 12.99
N GLY A 406 4.67 -4.92 12.96
CA GLY A 406 5.42 -4.56 14.18
C GLY A 406 4.61 -3.64 15.10
N GLY A 407 3.70 -2.83 14.54
CA GLY A 407 2.70 -2.07 15.29
C GLY A 407 1.55 -2.94 15.81
N THR A 408 1.09 -3.94 15.07
CA THR A 408 0.12 -4.92 15.59
C THR A 408 0.70 -5.70 16.78
N MET A 409 1.96 -6.11 16.69
CA MET A 409 2.70 -6.75 17.77
C MET A 409 2.89 -5.81 18.97
N LEU A 410 3.23 -4.53 18.74
CA LEU A 410 3.33 -3.52 19.79
C LEU A 410 1.99 -3.29 20.50
N SER A 411 0.86 -3.21 19.78
CA SER A 411 -0.48 -3.11 20.38
C SER A 411 -0.79 -4.29 21.30
N THR A 412 -0.48 -5.51 20.83
CA THR A 412 -0.64 -6.75 21.62
C THR A 412 0.23 -6.72 22.88
N ALA A 413 1.49 -6.31 22.72
CA ALA A 413 2.46 -6.25 23.81
C ALA A 413 2.10 -5.19 24.86
N LEU A 414 1.59 -4.02 24.48
CA LEU A 414 1.18 -2.98 25.44
C LEU A 414 0.04 -3.44 26.34
N ALA A 415 -0.98 -4.10 25.78
CA ALA A 415 -2.06 -4.69 26.58
C ALA A 415 -1.55 -5.80 27.52
N LEU A 416 -0.60 -6.62 27.07
CA LEU A 416 0.03 -7.64 27.91
C LEU A 416 0.89 -7.02 29.02
N MET A 417 1.67 -5.98 28.70
CA MET A 417 2.51 -5.25 29.65
C MET A 417 1.67 -4.60 30.76
N GLU A 418 0.53 -4.00 30.44
CA GLU A 418 -0.37 -3.43 31.44
C GLU A 418 -0.92 -4.51 32.39
N LYS A 419 -1.37 -5.65 31.85
CA LYS A 419 -1.78 -6.83 32.66
C LYS A 419 -0.67 -7.41 33.54
N GLN A 420 0.60 -7.12 33.21
CA GLN A 420 1.78 -7.57 33.95
C GLN A 420 2.41 -6.48 34.84
N GLY A 421 1.89 -5.24 34.82
CA GLY A 421 2.48 -4.10 35.55
C GLY A 421 3.85 -3.66 35.01
N ASP A 422 4.12 -3.92 33.72
CA ASP A 422 5.38 -3.59 33.06
C ASP A 422 5.30 -2.22 32.39
N HIS A 423 5.86 -1.20 33.05
CA HIS A 423 5.81 0.17 32.57
C HIS A 423 7.06 0.60 31.78
N ARG A 424 7.80 -0.33 31.15
CA ARG A 424 9.03 -0.02 30.36
C ARG A 424 8.80 0.80 29.08
N VAL A 425 7.56 0.97 28.62
CA VAL A 425 7.24 1.94 27.56
C VAL A 425 6.92 3.32 28.18
N ASN A 426 7.43 4.38 27.56
CA ASN A 426 7.15 5.77 27.91
C ASN A 426 6.04 6.37 27.03
N SER A 427 6.10 6.14 25.73
CA SER A 427 5.08 6.50 24.74
C SER A 427 5.14 5.53 23.57
N ALA A 428 4.04 5.37 22.82
CA ALA A 428 3.96 4.47 21.68
C ALA A 428 3.49 5.20 20.42
N THR A 429 4.22 5.03 19.33
CA THR A 429 3.92 5.59 18.00
C THR A 429 3.65 4.45 17.02
N PHE A 430 2.61 4.59 16.20
CA PHE A 430 2.18 3.57 15.25
C PHE A 430 2.19 4.14 13.83
N PHE A 431 2.94 3.50 12.93
CA PHE A 431 2.97 3.85 11.50
C PHE A 431 2.14 2.85 10.73
N THR A 432 1.06 3.30 10.07
CA THR A 432 0.13 2.50 9.26
C THR A 432 -0.08 1.09 9.80
N ALA A 433 -0.45 1.00 11.07
CA ALA A 433 -0.58 -0.24 11.81
C ALA A 433 -1.96 -0.32 12.44
N GLN A 434 -2.53 -1.52 12.45
CA GLN A 434 -3.87 -1.78 12.96
C GLN A 434 -3.88 -2.91 13.98
N ALA A 435 -4.81 -2.81 14.91
CA ALA A 435 -5.22 -3.87 15.83
C ALA A 435 -6.69 -4.26 15.61
N ASP A 436 -7.50 -3.38 15.01
CA ASP A 436 -8.87 -3.67 14.55
C ASP A 436 -8.90 -3.94 13.04
N PHE A 437 -8.88 -5.22 12.69
CA PHE A 437 -8.79 -5.75 11.33
C PHE A 437 -10.15 -5.87 10.62
N LYS A 438 -11.25 -5.50 11.28
CA LYS A 438 -12.63 -5.60 10.75
C LYS A 438 -12.85 -4.92 9.39
N GLU A 439 -11.99 -3.96 9.06
CA GLU A 439 -12.02 -3.18 7.82
C GLU A 439 -10.64 -3.15 7.11
N SER A 440 -9.89 -4.27 7.15
CA SER A 440 -8.54 -4.41 6.53
C SER A 440 -8.50 -4.41 4.99
N GLY A 441 -9.61 -4.08 4.33
CA GLY A 441 -9.69 -4.06 2.86
C GLY A 441 -9.53 -5.43 2.22
N ASP A 442 -8.99 -5.45 1.00
CA ASP A 442 -8.95 -6.62 0.12
C ASP A 442 -8.08 -7.78 0.66
N LEU A 443 -7.21 -7.54 1.65
CA LEU A 443 -6.49 -8.62 2.37
C LEU A 443 -7.43 -9.59 3.10
N LEU A 444 -8.64 -9.15 3.47
CA LEU A 444 -9.66 -10.03 4.05
C LEU A 444 -10.14 -11.13 3.08
N LEU A 445 -9.89 -11.01 1.77
CA LEU A 445 -10.34 -11.95 0.75
C LEU A 445 -9.45 -13.20 0.63
N PHE A 446 -8.34 -13.26 1.39
CA PHE A 446 -7.31 -14.30 1.34
C PHE A 446 -7.13 -15.05 2.68
N VAL A 447 -8.13 -14.96 3.59
CA VAL A 447 -8.05 -15.49 4.97
C VAL A 447 -9.28 -16.29 5.39
N ASP A 448 -10.00 -16.89 4.43
CA ASP A 448 -10.98 -17.93 4.74
C ASP A 448 -10.29 -19.25 5.13
N ASP A 449 -11.06 -20.17 5.72
CA ASP A 449 -10.51 -21.43 6.24
C ASP A 449 -9.80 -22.25 5.15
N ASP A 450 -10.34 -22.33 3.93
CA ASP A 450 -9.73 -23.10 2.82
C ASP A 450 -8.41 -22.48 2.35
N GLN A 451 -8.30 -21.16 2.25
CA GLN A 451 -7.03 -20.47 1.96
C GLN A 451 -6.01 -20.68 3.06
N LEU A 452 -6.42 -20.59 4.33
CA LEU A 452 -5.53 -20.82 5.47
C LEU A 452 -5.06 -22.27 5.53
N ASP A 453 -5.92 -23.23 5.22
CA ASP A 453 -5.58 -24.65 5.13
C ASP A 453 -4.66 -24.95 3.93
N ALA A 454 -4.73 -24.17 2.84
CA ALA A 454 -3.81 -24.27 1.70
C ALA A 454 -2.42 -23.67 2.04
N ILE A 455 -2.37 -22.50 2.67
CA ILE A 455 -1.15 -21.85 3.16
C ILE A 455 -0.46 -22.74 4.20
N GLU A 456 -1.21 -23.32 5.14
CA GLU A 456 -0.70 -24.26 6.15
C GLU A 456 0.01 -25.45 5.49
N LYS A 457 -0.61 -26.09 4.48
CA LYS A 457 -0.02 -27.20 3.71
C LYS A 457 1.22 -26.76 2.90
N GLN A 458 1.20 -25.56 2.33
CA GLN A 458 2.35 -24.99 1.62
C GLN A 458 3.53 -24.74 2.56
N MET A 459 3.29 -24.18 3.75
CA MET A 459 4.33 -23.93 4.75
C MET A 459 4.93 -25.26 5.26
N ASP A 460 4.11 -26.29 5.49
CA ASP A 460 4.61 -27.62 5.88
C ASP A 460 5.48 -28.25 4.77
N ALA A 461 5.08 -28.14 3.50
CA ALA A 461 5.88 -28.61 2.37
C ALA A 461 7.22 -27.87 2.22
N ALA A 462 7.27 -26.59 2.62
CA ALA A 462 8.48 -25.77 2.68
C ALA A 462 9.26 -25.91 4.02
N GLY A 463 8.93 -26.91 4.86
CA GLY A 463 9.68 -27.22 6.08
C GLY A 463 9.24 -26.45 7.34
N GLY A 464 8.14 -25.70 7.26
CA GLY A 464 7.53 -24.93 8.35
C GLY A 464 7.64 -23.40 8.20
N VAL A 465 7.97 -22.91 7.00
CA VAL A 465 8.09 -21.48 6.70
C VAL A 465 7.32 -21.13 5.42
N LEU A 466 6.77 -19.92 5.32
CA LEU A 466 6.26 -19.40 4.05
C LEU A 466 7.42 -18.70 3.33
N GLU A 467 7.69 -19.12 2.10
CA GLU A 467 8.69 -18.49 1.23
C GLU A 467 8.25 -17.08 0.83
N GLY A 468 9.14 -16.09 0.98
CA GLY A 468 8.80 -14.66 0.86
C GLY A 468 8.17 -14.26 -0.48
N ARG A 469 8.45 -15.02 -1.55
CA ARG A 469 7.77 -14.92 -2.85
C ARG A 469 6.24 -14.95 -2.73
N ALA A 470 5.68 -15.81 -1.88
CA ALA A 470 4.22 -16.00 -1.81
C ALA A 470 3.51 -14.70 -1.38
N MET A 471 4.05 -14.00 -0.37
CA MET A 471 3.55 -12.69 0.03
C MET A 471 3.70 -11.64 -1.08
N ALA A 472 4.84 -11.65 -1.80
CA ALA A 472 5.07 -10.73 -2.91
C ALA A 472 4.03 -10.92 -4.04
N THR A 473 3.61 -12.15 -4.34
CA THR A 473 2.50 -12.41 -5.27
C THR A 473 1.19 -11.75 -4.79
N THR A 474 0.79 -12.01 -3.55
CA THR A 474 -0.45 -11.45 -2.98
C THR A 474 -0.44 -9.91 -2.98
N PHE A 475 0.66 -9.28 -2.54
CA PHE A 475 0.79 -7.81 -2.56
C PHE A 475 0.78 -7.23 -3.98
N ASN A 476 1.41 -7.90 -4.96
CA ASN A 476 1.36 -7.47 -6.36
C ASN A 476 -0.07 -7.57 -6.94
N MET A 477 -0.86 -8.57 -6.55
CA MET A 477 -2.27 -8.70 -6.96
C MET A 477 -3.14 -7.54 -6.44
N LEU A 478 -2.92 -7.05 -5.21
CA LEU A 478 -3.64 -5.88 -4.68
C LEU A 478 -3.44 -4.59 -5.51
N ARG A 479 -2.43 -4.56 -6.38
CA ARG A 479 -2.03 -3.39 -7.18
C ARG A 479 -1.61 -3.74 -8.62
N SER A 480 -2.24 -4.72 -9.25
CA SER A 480 -1.81 -5.27 -10.55
C SER A 480 -1.51 -4.22 -11.65
N ASN A 481 -2.31 -3.16 -11.80
CA ASN A 481 -1.99 -2.03 -12.70
C ASN A 481 -0.64 -1.35 -12.41
N ASP A 482 -0.38 -1.01 -11.14
CA ASP A 482 0.81 -0.28 -10.71
C ASP A 482 2.05 -1.20 -10.55
N LEU A 483 1.87 -2.46 -10.13
CA LEU A 483 2.95 -3.38 -9.72
C LEU A 483 3.21 -4.56 -10.67
N ILE A 484 2.28 -4.88 -11.58
CA ILE A 484 2.46 -5.93 -12.60
C ILE A 484 2.51 -5.28 -13.99
N TRP A 485 1.39 -4.73 -14.47
CA TRP A 485 1.25 -4.30 -15.87
C TRP A 485 2.18 -3.15 -16.27
N SER A 486 2.42 -2.20 -15.36
CA SER A 486 3.39 -1.13 -15.59
C SER A 486 4.81 -1.66 -15.83
N PHE A 487 5.24 -2.70 -15.11
CA PHE A 487 6.56 -3.33 -15.29
C PHE A 487 6.60 -4.26 -16.50
N VAL A 488 5.52 -5.00 -16.80
CA VAL A 488 5.41 -5.80 -18.04
C VAL A 488 5.59 -4.90 -19.27
N ILE A 489 4.92 -3.73 -19.29
CA ILE A 489 5.03 -2.77 -20.39
C ILE A 489 6.44 -2.18 -20.49
N ASP A 490 7.02 -1.67 -19.39
CA ASP A 490 8.32 -1.00 -19.46
C ASP A 490 9.50 -1.99 -19.63
N ASN A 491 9.54 -3.10 -18.89
CA ASN A 491 10.63 -4.09 -18.95
C ASN A 491 10.57 -4.94 -20.22
N TYR A 492 9.40 -5.50 -20.56
CA TYR A 492 9.27 -6.57 -21.57
C TYR A 492 8.75 -6.08 -22.93
N LEU A 493 8.02 -4.97 -23.00
CA LEU A 493 7.56 -4.38 -24.28
C LEU A 493 8.41 -3.19 -24.73
N LYS A 494 8.94 -2.39 -23.79
CA LYS A 494 9.81 -1.23 -24.09
C LYS A 494 11.29 -1.48 -23.83
N GLY A 495 11.66 -2.69 -23.37
CA GLY A 495 13.06 -3.11 -23.19
C GLY A 495 13.85 -2.25 -22.20
N LYS A 496 13.19 -1.54 -21.29
CA LYS A 496 13.86 -0.72 -20.29
C LYS A 496 14.56 -1.59 -19.26
N ASP A 497 15.64 -1.07 -18.69
CA ASP A 497 16.25 -1.63 -17.50
C ASP A 497 15.41 -1.25 -16.27
N PRO A 498 15.17 -2.17 -15.33
CA PRO A 498 14.43 -1.87 -14.10
C PRO A 498 15.00 -0.68 -13.35
N ALA A 499 14.13 0.26 -12.99
CA ALA A 499 14.56 1.57 -12.53
C ALA A 499 15.21 1.52 -11.13
N ARG A 500 16.17 2.43 -10.89
CA ARG A 500 16.87 2.59 -9.60
C ARG A 500 16.00 3.28 -8.55
N PHE A 501 14.92 2.62 -8.15
CA PHE A 501 14.13 2.99 -6.97
C PHE A 501 14.42 2.02 -5.82
N ASP A 502 15.00 2.59 -4.77
CA ASP A 502 15.26 1.97 -3.47
C ASP A 502 14.02 1.31 -2.85
N LEU A 503 12.85 1.95 -3.01
CA LEU A 503 11.54 1.42 -2.63
C LEU A 503 11.22 0.06 -3.27
N LEU A 504 11.55 -0.10 -4.55
CA LEU A 504 11.25 -1.31 -5.33
C LEU A 504 12.30 -2.40 -5.07
N PHE A 505 13.53 -2.01 -4.75
CA PHE A 505 14.55 -2.92 -4.22
C PHE A 505 14.12 -3.51 -2.87
N TRP A 506 13.66 -2.66 -1.94
CA TRP A 506 13.08 -3.12 -0.67
C TRP A 506 11.85 -4.04 -0.86
N ASN A 507 10.97 -3.71 -1.81
CA ASN A 507 9.80 -4.56 -2.11
C ASN A 507 10.20 -5.95 -2.64
N SER A 508 11.30 -6.01 -3.39
CA SER A 508 11.86 -7.25 -3.96
C SER A 508 12.63 -8.11 -2.95
N ASP A 509 13.18 -7.51 -1.88
CA ASP A 509 14.00 -8.17 -0.86
C ASP A 509 13.14 -8.71 0.29
N ALA A 510 12.24 -9.64 -0.07
CA ALA A 510 11.28 -10.26 0.82
C ALA A 510 11.92 -11.14 1.92
N THR A 511 11.10 -11.48 2.92
CA THR A 511 11.46 -12.34 4.06
C THR A 511 10.57 -13.56 4.12
N ARG A 512 11.09 -14.67 4.68
CA ARG A 512 10.28 -15.82 5.10
C ARG A 512 9.49 -15.49 6.36
N MET A 513 8.47 -16.29 6.67
CA MET A 513 7.75 -16.23 7.95
C MET A 513 7.56 -17.63 8.57
N PRO A 514 7.68 -17.79 9.90
CA PRO A 514 7.45 -19.08 10.55
C PRO A 514 5.97 -19.46 10.56
N LYS A 515 5.66 -20.76 10.44
CA LYS A 515 4.30 -21.32 10.44
C LYS A 515 3.45 -20.80 11.59
N ASN A 516 3.95 -20.95 12.81
CA ASN A 516 3.15 -20.62 14.00
C ASN A 516 2.93 -19.10 14.15
N VAL A 517 3.87 -18.24 13.77
CA VAL A 517 3.67 -16.78 13.75
C VAL A 517 2.64 -16.37 12.69
N HIS A 518 2.77 -16.88 11.46
CA HIS A 518 1.96 -16.41 10.34
C HIS A 518 0.50 -16.87 10.43
N LEU A 519 0.27 -18.15 10.76
CA LEU A 519 -1.10 -18.67 10.90
C LEU A 519 -1.82 -18.08 12.13
N PHE A 520 -1.09 -17.79 13.22
CA PHE A 520 -1.64 -17.00 14.34
C PHE A 520 -2.02 -15.59 13.88
N TYR A 521 -1.15 -14.92 13.11
CA TYR A 521 -1.42 -13.57 12.61
C TYR A 521 -2.66 -13.51 11.71
N LEU A 522 -2.85 -14.47 10.81
CA LEU A 522 -4.03 -14.50 9.94
C LEU A 522 -5.32 -14.89 10.71
N ARG A 523 -5.29 -15.98 11.50
CA ARG A 523 -6.47 -16.47 12.24
C ARG A 523 -6.91 -15.48 13.31
N GLU A 524 -6.02 -15.08 14.23
CA GLU A 524 -6.42 -14.33 15.43
C GLU A 524 -6.67 -12.83 15.16
N PHE A 525 -6.06 -12.25 14.13
CA PHE A 525 -6.28 -10.84 13.75
C PHE A 525 -7.21 -10.69 12.55
N TYR A 526 -6.86 -11.18 11.35
CA TYR A 526 -7.71 -10.93 10.17
C TYR A 526 -9.05 -11.70 10.21
N GLN A 527 -9.03 -12.97 10.58
CA GLN A 527 -10.24 -13.83 10.56
C GLN A 527 -11.12 -13.62 11.81
N HIS A 528 -10.52 -13.49 13.00
CA HIS A 528 -11.24 -13.44 14.28
C HIS A 528 -11.23 -12.07 14.99
N ASN A 529 -10.37 -11.12 14.58
CA ASN A 529 -10.27 -9.76 15.15
C ASN A 529 -10.08 -9.70 16.68
N ARG A 530 -9.50 -10.74 17.31
CA ARG A 530 -9.64 -10.97 18.75
C ARG A 530 -9.05 -9.88 19.63
N LEU A 531 -8.01 -9.17 19.19
CA LEU A 531 -7.43 -8.08 19.97
C LEU A 531 -8.37 -6.88 20.06
N ALA A 532 -9.13 -6.59 19.00
CA ALA A 532 -10.05 -5.44 18.94
C ALA A 532 -11.44 -5.74 19.52
N GLU A 533 -11.93 -6.97 19.41
CA GLU A 533 -13.13 -7.41 20.13
C GLU A 533 -12.80 -7.77 21.62
N GLY A 534 -11.54 -7.57 22.04
CA GLY A 534 -11.06 -7.77 23.41
C GLY A 534 -11.12 -9.23 23.88
N GLU A 535 -11.08 -10.21 22.98
CA GLU A 535 -11.14 -11.66 23.27
C GLU A 535 -9.77 -12.33 23.37
N MET A 536 -8.70 -11.70 22.86
CA MET A 536 -7.37 -12.32 22.78
C MET A 536 -6.84 -12.66 24.17
N VAL A 537 -6.29 -13.88 24.32
CA VAL A 537 -5.63 -14.33 25.54
C VAL A 537 -4.18 -14.68 25.22
N MET A 538 -3.24 -14.09 25.96
CA MET A 538 -1.80 -14.32 25.81
C MET A 538 -1.17 -14.38 27.20
N ASP A 539 -0.24 -15.30 27.45
CA ASP A 539 0.33 -15.56 28.79
C ASP A 539 -0.73 -15.78 29.92
N ASN A 540 -1.91 -16.32 29.56
CA ASN A 540 -3.13 -16.43 30.41
C ASN A 540 -3.82 -15.10 30.76
N CYS A 541 -3.32 -13.96 30.28
CA CYS A 541 -3.95 -12.65 30.41
C CYS A 541 -4.90 -12.40 29.23
N ARG A 542 -6.17 -12.10 29.51
CA ARG A 542 -7.10 -11.54 28.50
C ARG A 542 -6.69 -10.10 28.21
N LEU A 543 -6.43 -9.78 26.95
CA LEU A 543 -5.91 -8.49 26.52
C LEU A 543 -7.04 -7.50 26.22
N ASP A 544 -6.83 -6.23 26.58
CA ASP A 544 -7.73 -5.12 26.29
C ASP A 544 -6.90 -3.88 25.96
N LEU A 545 -7.19 -3.21 24.84
CA LEU A 545 -6.47 -2.00 24.42
C LEU A 545 -6.94 -0.73 25.14
N SER A 546 -8.13 -0.76 25.75
CA SER A 546 -8.70 0.38 26.48
C SER A 546 -8.02 0.65 27.83
N GLU A 547 -7.29 -0.34 28.37
CA GLU A 547 -6.55 -0.23 29.62
C GLU A 547 -5.15 0.41 29.47
N VAL A 548 -4.66 0.56 28.23
CA VAL A 548 -3.29 1.02 27.96
C VAL A 548 -3.14 2.53 28.19
N ASP A 549 -2.46 2.92 29.27
CA ASP A 549 -2.33 4.33 29.75
C ASP A 549 -1.13 5.12 29.15
N VAL A 550 -0.30 4.53 28.29
CA VAL A 550 0.82 5.27 27.67
C VAL A 550 0.33 6.24 26.58
N PRO A 551 0.96 7.42 26.39
CA PRO A 551 0.66 8.32 25.28
C PRO A 551 0.79 7.64 23.91
N ILE A 552 -0.21 7.79 23.05
CA ILE A 552 -0.31 7.12 21.74
C ILE A 552 -0.28 8.15 20.60
N PHE A 553 0.52 7.89 19.57
CA PHE A 553 0.47 8.62 18.30
C PHE A 553 0.21 7.67 17.12
N MET A 554 -0.94 7.82 16.46
CA MET A 554 -1.40 6.98 15.35
C MET A 554 -1.25 7.73 14.01
N GLN A 555 -0.37 7.24 13.14
CA GLN A 555 -0.21 7.72 11.77
C GLN A 555 -0.90 6.75 10.78
N ALA A 556 -1.64 7.32 9.82
CA ALA A 556 -2.27 6.58 8.73
C ALA A 556 -2.03 7.27 7.37
N GLY A 557 -2.10 6.51 6.26
CA GLY A 557 -2.04 7.06 4.90
C GLY A 557 -3.43 7.25 4.26
N GLU A 558 -3.72 8.45 3.76
CA GLU A 558 -5.00 8.83 3.10
C GLU A 558 -5.37 7.91 1.92
N THR A 559 -4.38 7.30 1.26
CA THR A 559 -4.58 6.31 0.18
C THR A 559 -3.92 4.96 0.50
N ASP A 560 -3.85 4.59 1.78
CA ASP A 560 -3.44 3.25 2.19
C ASP A 560 -4.54 2.21 1.90
N HIS A 561 -4.10 1.02 1.52
CA HIS A 561 -4.86 -0.15 1.10
C HIS A 561 -4.27 -1.47 1.66
N ILE A 562 -3.11 -1.41 2.31
CA ILE A 562 -2.51 -2.52 3.07
C ILE A 562 -2.94 -2.41 4.53
N ALA A 563 -2.88 -1.19 5.08
CA ALA A 563 -3.47 -0.86 6.37
C ALA A 563 -4.46 0.30 6.21
N PRO A 564 -5.72 0.04 5.80
CA PRO A 564 -6.69 1.09 5.46
C PRO A 564 -6.88 2.08 6.61
N HIS A 565 -6.81 3.37 6.29
CA HIS A 565 -6.85 4.44 7.29
C HIS A 565 -8.08 4.44 8.21
N ASN A 566 -9.19 3.80 7.87
CA ASN A 566 -10.31 3.59 8.81
C ASN A 566 -10.03 2.48 9.83
N SER A 567 -9.35 1.39 9.47
CA SER A 567 -8.90 0.35 10.40
C SER A 567 -7.85 0.90 11.39
N VAL A 568 -6.92 1.73 10.91
CA VAL A 568 -5.98 2.48 11.77
C VAL A 568 -6.72 3.49 12.68
N TYR A 569 -7.76 4.18 12.18
CA TYR A 569 -8.59 5.08 12.99
C TYR A 569 -9.40 4.33 14.06
N ARG A 570 -9.95 3.17 13.73
CA ARG A 570 -10.64 2.29 14.69
C ARG A 570 -9.69 1.79 15.78
N THR A 571 -8.45 1.48 15.40
CA THR A 571 -7.37 1.14 16.36
C THR A 571 -7.07 2.30 17.32
N ALA A 572 -6.95 3.53 16.81
CA ALA A 572 -6.82 4.73 17.66
C ALA A 572 -8.02 4.88 18.62
N ARG A 573 -9.22 4.62 18.12
CA ARG A 573 -10.49 4.67 18.87
C ARG A 573 -10.63 3.59 19.95
N LEU A 574 -9.82 2.53 19.93
CA LEU A 574 -9.78 1.49 20.99
C LEU A 574 -8.87 1.92 22.14
N PHE A 575 -7.65 2.39 21.86
CA PHE A 575 -6.80 2.99 22.89
C PHE A 575 -7.52 4.15 23.60
N ALA A 576 -8.20 5.01 22.84
CA ALA A 576 -8.98 6.14 23.35
C ALA A 576 -10.40 5.76 23.86
N SER A 577 -10.65 4.50 24.25
CA SER A 577 -11.96 4.06 24.74
C SER A 577 -12.06 3.85 26.25
N GLY A 578 -10.91 3.73 26.95
CA GLY A 578 -10.82 3.80 28.40
C GLY A 578 -10.48 5.21 28.87
N ASP A 579 -9.64 5.32 29.91
CA ASP A 579 -9.30 6.60 30.55
C ASP A 579 -8.13 7.36 29.88
N ASN A 580 -7.49 6.79 28.85
CA ASN A 580 -6.37 7.42 28.11
C ASN A 580 -6.85 8.59 27.23
N ASP A 581 -6.61 9.83 27.68
CA ASP A 581 -6.96 11.07 26.95
C ASP A 581 -5.87 11.55 25.98
N ASN A 582 -4.71 10.87 25.93
CA ASN A 582 -3.51 11.26 25.19
C ASN A 582 -3.26 10.38 23.96
N VAL A 583 -4.33 10.13 23.21
CA VAL A 583 -4.31 9.40 21.93
C VAL A 583 -4.49 10.38 20.77
N GLU A 584 -3.42 10.61 20.02
CA GLU A 584 -3.43 11.51 18.86
C GLU A 584 -3.49 10.70 17.54
N PHE A 585 -4.33 11.12 16.60
CA PHE A 585 -4.43 10.53 15.26
C PHE A 585 -4.13 11.58 14.18
N MET A 586 -3.34 11.19 13.18
CA MET A 586 -2.88 12.05 12.10
C MET A 586 -2.91 11.31 10.76
N LEU A 587 -3.44 11.96 9.72
CA LEU A 587 -3.62 11.39 8.39
C LEU A 587 -2.64 12.00 7.39
N ALA A 588 -1.60 11.26 7.04
CA ALA A 588 -0.60 11.63 6.04
C ALA A 588 -1.15 11.47 4.61
N GLY A 589 -0.75 12.35 3.70
CA GLY A 589 -1.03 12.21 2.28
C GLY A 589 -0.26 11.03 1.65
N SER A 590 -0.86 10.40 0.63
CA SER A 590 -0.39 9.16 -0.02
C SER A 590 -0.67 7.87 0.78
N GLY A 591 -0.15 6.73 0.31
CA GLY A 591 -0.44 5.38 0.82
C GLY A 591 0.65 4.80 1.72
N HIS A 592 0.54 3.50 2.02
CA HIS A 592 1.32 2.77 3.05
C HIS A 592 2.74 3.29 3.28
N ILE A 593 3.61 3.20 2.26
CA ILE A 593 5.02 3.55 2.42
C ILE A 593 5.24 5.05 2.18
N ALA A 594 4.72 5.63 1.10
CA ALA A 594 4.97 7.04 0.74
C ALA A 594 4.34 8.06 1.72
N GLY A 595 3.32 7.64 2.48
CA GLY A 595 2.74 8.42 3.58
C GLY A 595 3.57 8.35 4.87
N VAL A 596 4.32 7.26 5.10
CA VAL A 596 5.28 7.13 6.22
C VAL A 596 6.61 7.80 5.85
N ILE A 597 7.20 7.39 4.72
CA ILE A 597 8.51 7.82 4.20
C ILE A 597 8.38 9.13 3.41
N ASN A 598 8.13 10.23 4.11
CA ASN A 598 8.07 11.57 3.53
C ASN A 598 9.08 12.50 4.22
N HIS A 599 10.34 12.47 3.79
CA HIS A 599 11.39 13.34 4.36
C HIS A 599 11.06 14.84 4.14
N PRO A 600 11.12 15.71 5.16
CA PRO A 600 10.61 17.09 5.11
C PRO A 600 11.17 17.92 3.95
N ASP A 601 12.47 17.80 3.67
CA ASP A 601 13.20 18.48 2.58
C ASP A 601 12.69 18.16 1.16
N LYS A 602 11.88 17.10 0.98
CA LYS A 602 11.22 16.84 -0.30
C LYS A 602 10.09 17.83 -0.57
N HIS A 603 9.55 18.46 0.48
CA HIS A 603 8.39 19.36 0.43
C HIS A 603 7.18 18.76 -0.33
N LYS A 604 6.98 17.44 -0.21
CA LYS A 604 5.92 16.68 -0.88
C LYS A 604 4.73 16.40 0.03
N TYR A 605 3.59 16.17 -0.60
CA TYR A 605 2.33 15.80 0.03
C TYR A 605 1.87 16.81 1.09
N HIS A 606 1.12 16.33 2.07
CA HIS A 606 0.46 17.07 3.14
C HIS A 606 0.25 16.12 4.31
N HIS A 607 -0.23 16.65 5.42
CA HIS A 607 -0.79 15.87 6.51
C HIS A 607 -2.00 16.59 7.12
N SER A 608 -2.92 15.84 7.71
CA SER A 608 -4.12 16.39 8.35
C SER A 608 -4.15 16.03 9.83
N THR A 609 -4.56 16.97 10.68
CA THR A 609 -4.61 16.81 12.15
C THR A 609 -5.96 17.28 12.71
N ASN A 610 -6.42 16.68 13.80
CA ASN A 610 -7.63 17.09 14.51
C ASN A 610 -7.52 16.65 15.98
N LYS A 611 -7.69 17.60 16.91
CA LYS A 611 -7.59 17.38 18.36
C LYS A 611 -8.78 16.64 18.97
N ARG A 612 -9.75 16.20 18.16
CA ARG A 612 -10.91 15.41 18.58
C ARG A 612 -10.89 14.09 17.84
N LEU A 613 -11.21 13.01 18.55
CA LEU A 613 -11.34 11.66 18.01
C LEU A 613 -12.83 11.23 18.01
N PRO A 614 -13.70 11.80 17.14
CA PRO A 614 -15.13 11.50 17.09
C PRO A 614 -15.42 10.04 16.70
N ALA A 615 -16.71 9.65 16.70
CA ALA A 615 -17.11 8.26 16.49
C ALA A 615 -16.71 7.71 15.11
N THR A 616 -16.63 8.57 14.09
CA THR A 616 -16.27 8.16 12.72
C THR A 616 -15.07 8.94 12.16
N LEU A 617 -14.32 8.30 11.26
CA LEU A 617 -13.23 8.94 10.52
C LEU A 617 -13.73 10.07 9.60
N GLU A 618 -14.94 10.00 9.08
CA GLU A 618 -15.49 11.08 8.24
C GLU A 618 -15.84 12.34 9.06
N GLU A 619 -16.32 12.19 10.30
CA GLU A 619 -16.44 13.31 11.25
C GLU A 619 -15.06 13.86 11.66
N TRP A 620 -14.05 12.99 11.78
CA TRP A 620 -12.68 13.41 12.05
C TRP A 620 -12.12 14.23 10.89
N LYS A 621 -12.26 13.75 9.64
CA LYS A 621 -11.84 14.44 8.40
C LYS A 621 -12.57 15.77 8.23
N ALA A 622 -13.87 15.81 8.47
CA ALA A 622 -14.68 17.02 8.37
C ALA A 622 -14.30 18.10 9.41
N GLY A 623 -13.62 17.71 10.50
CA GLY A 623 -13.07 18.62 11.51
C GLY A 623 -11.56 18.82 11.44
N ALA A 624 -10.85 18.26 10.45
CA ALA A 624 -9.40 18.29 10.39
C ALA A 624 -8.82 19.53 9.71
N GLU A 625 -7.69 20.01 10.23
CA GLU A 625 -6.85 21.01 9.59
C GLU A 625 -5.79 20.32 8.73
N ARG A 626 -5.52 20.85 7.53
CA ARG A 626 -4.61 20.24 6.54
C ARG A 626 -3.38 21.11 6.31
N HIS A 627 -2.23 20.56 6.66
CA HIS A 627 -0.92 21.21 6.65
C HIS A 627 -0.10 20.72 5.44
N PRO A 628 0.67 21.60 4.76
CA PRO A 628 1.51 21.20 3.63
C PRO A 628 2.77 20.45 4.10
N GLY A 629 3.27 19.52 3.27
CA GLY A 629 4.53 18.82 3.53
C GLY A 629 4.44 17.67 4.55
N SER A 630 5.62 17.25 5.01
CA SER A 630 5.80 16.11 5.92
C SER A 630 5.20 16.33 7.31
N TRP A 631 4.73 15.23 7.90
CA TRP A 631 4.26 15.16 9.29
C TRP A 631 5.39 14.88 10.29
N TRP A 632 6.60 14.51 9.85
CA TRP A 632 7.71 14.21 10.78
C TRP A 632 8.02 15.36 11.76
N PRO A 633 8.06 16.65 11.33
CA PRO A 633 8.26 17.77 12.26
C PRO A 633 7.13 17.92 13.29
N TYR A 634 5.89 17.61 12.88
CA TYR A 634 4.73 17.65 13.76
C TYR A 634 4.76 16.51 14.82
N TRP A 635 5.16 15.31 14.41
CA TRP A 635 5.33 14.17 15.33
C TRP A 635 6.52 14.35 16.30
N ILE A 636 7.67 14.86 15.85
CA ILE A 636 8.79 15.11 16.80
C ILE A 636 8.44 16.23 17.80
N GLU A 637 7.60 17.19 17.42
CA GLU A 637 7.01 18.15 18.34
C GLU A 637 6.07 17.50 19.38
N TRP A 638 5.35 16.43 19.05
CA TRP A 638 4.59 15.63 20.02
C TRP A 638 5.54 14.84 20.92
N LEU A 639 6.52 14.14 20.33
CA LEU A 639 7.50 13.31 21.05
C LEU A 639 8.39 14.14 22.01
N ASN A 640 8.64 15.41 21.71
CA ASN A 640 9.36 16.34 22.60
C ASN A 640 8.53 16.80 23.81
N LYS A 641 7.20 16.63 23.79
CA LYS A 641 6.29 16.97 24.90
C LYS A 641 6.11 15.79 25.86
N VAL A 642 5.96 14.57 25.33
CA VAL A 642 5.83 13.33 26.13
C VAL A 642 7.16 12.79 26.65
N SER A 643 8.28 13.17 26.02
CA SER A 643 9.64 12.74 26.41
C SER A 643 10.59 13.94 26.58
N PRO A 644 10.37 14.79 27.61
CA PRO A 644 11.16 15.98 27.84
C PRO A 644 12.55 15.67 28.44
N GLY A 645 13.47 16.60 28.26
CA GLY A 645 14.83 16.54 28.82
C GLY A 645 15.89 16.01 27.85
N LYS A 646 17.15 16.36 28.13
CA LYS A 646 18.31 15.99 27.31
C LYS A 646 19.47 15.48 28.17
N VAL A 647 20.32 14.68 27.56
CA VAL A 647 21.56 14.10 28.11
C VAL A 647 22.69 14.23 27.08
N PRO A 648 23.97 14.06 27.46
CA PRO A 648 25.06 13.90 26.51
C PRO A 648 24.79 12.75 25.53
N ALA A 649 25.32 12.86 24.31
CA ALA A 649 25.19 11.84 23.29
C ALA A 649 25.75 10.47 23.74
N ARG A 650 25.00 9.40 23.47
CA ARG A 650 25.38 8.00 23.81
C ARG A 650 25.99 7.32 22.58
N GLN A 651 27.28 6.97 22.58
CA GLN A 651 27.84 6.16 21.49
C GLN A 651 27.42 4.69 21.66
N PRO A 652 27.27 3.91 20.57
CA PRO A 652 27.14 2.47 20.66
C PRO A 652 28.39 1.85 21.31
N GLY A 653 28.21 1.08 22.38
CA GLY A 653 29.30 0.45 23.12
C GLY A 653 29.77 1.17 24.40
N ASP A 654 29.32 2.41 24.66
CA ASP A 654 29.66 3.13 25.92
C ASP A 654 28.87 2.61 27.14
N GLY A 655 27.77 1.89 26.91
CA GLY A 655 26.86 1.37 27.93
C GLY A 655 27.20 -0.04 28.40
N GLY A 656 26.21 -0.74 28.96
CA GLY A 656 26.36 -2.12 29.44
C GLY A 656 26.40 -3.20 28.36
N LEU A 657 26.41 -2.84 27.06
CA LEU A 657 26.41 -3.77 25.93
C LEU A 657 27.65 -3.60 25.04
N SER A 658 28.26 -4.72 24.66
CA SER A 658 29.38 -4.76 23.72
C SER A 658 28.91 -4.65 22.26
N ILE A 659 29.70 -3.97 21.42
CA ILE A 659 29.55 -4.01 19.97
C ILE A 659 29.77 -5.44 19.47
N ILE A 660 28.86 -5.93 18.62
CA ILE A 660 28.95 -7.22 17.92
C ILE A 660 29.52 -7.01 16.51
N GLU A 661 28.88 -6.14 15.72
CA GLU A 661 29.30 -5.79 14.36
C GLU A 661 28.75 -4.41 13.94
N ASP A 662 29.04 -3.99 12.71
CA ASP A 662 28.61 -2.70 12.15
C ASP A 662 27.20 -2.77 11.53
N ALA A 663 26.45 -1.67 11.62
CA ALA A 663 25.20 -1.51 10.89
C ALA A 663 25.42 -1.71 9.37
N PRO A 664 24.46 -2.29 8.64
CA PRO A 664 23.11 -2.67 9.08
C PRO A 664 23.01 -4.11 9.65
N GLY A 665 24.12 -4.70 10.09
CA GLY A 665 24.16 -6.07 10.64
C GLY A 665 24.17 -7.18 9.58
N GLY A 666 24.22 -8.43 10.03
CA GLY A 666 24.21 -9.63 9.22
C GLY A 666 22.81 -10.16 8.91
N TYR A 667 21.85 -10.06 9.84
CA TYR A 667 20.52 -10.66 9.68
C TYR A 667 19.75 -10.07 8.49
N VAL A 668 19.83 -8.76 8.29
CA VAL A 668 19.21 -8.08 7.14
C VAL A 668 19.78 -8.50 5.78
N LYS A 669 21.02 -9.02 5.75
CA LYS A 669 21.72 -9.44 4.54
C LYS A 669 21.37 -10.88 4.12
N VAL A 670 20.64 -11.63 4.95
CA VAL A 670 20.14 -12.97 4.62
C VAL A 670 19.02 -12.85 3.58
N LYS A 671 19.15 -13.57 2.46
CA LYS A 671 18.13 -13.62 1.40
C LYS A 671 17.05 -14.65 1.70
N ALA A 672 15.82 -14.35 1.28
CA ALA A 672 14.82 -15.38 1.05
C ALA A 672 15.23 -16.23 -0.16
#